data_AF-A0A423WKH5-F1
#
_entry.id   AF-A0A423WKH5-F1
#
_cell.length_a   1.000
_cell.length_b   1.000
_cell.length_c   1.000
_cell.angle_alpha   90.00
_cell.angle_beta   90.00
_cell.angle_gamma   90.00
#
_symmetry.space_group_name_H-M   'P 1'
#
loop_
_entity.id
_entity.type
_entity.pdbx_description
1 polymer ?
#
loop_
_entity_poly.entity_id
_entity_poly.type
_entity_poly.pdbx_seq_one_letter_code
_entity_poly.pdbx_strand_id
1 'polypeptide(L)'
;MASRSKTITQAQWEHHKPAILGLYHGGLPLRGKQDARNLIQVMKDEHNFTASPAQYEAQFRRWESPKNLKQNEWKLVLAKIDELGGRGLKARPKVSGQVMDADRINRARRRYMKHRDSGKVPRAQSPTSCQVMPWRPRSLSPVNDGIQDPVSVVPRYLVDEEDSVRLARLLLGDAVSVMRRRGLAADVTALPTCEGLLDTLEDQLLVETAQDDFGQFLYSMSGGDTFTDRFVGLFLFSIANNFAGLESIPAEAIMRFIGQHEHIRSRILNYLKQTLHSLSHALAETMFKAAIEAGDSTVTRFILHNHLVDPNTVVVLDSRNLRLTPVERAAGLRRLDVTKCLVEADADVNKTYEKTSYYDRGALECAIGKWGDYVPVDLNLVDVILDSGAIVRADLLAAAIRWGDEGVVNRLMSRLSPAEHRHCFDFEVLADAAQYLGSDLSLRVVRQLIHACQDLHDNQCLGPNQKQLRVVMTHAAKKANIELVKLLLLLIDQDQETLDHGLAAAVSSGSRDMVHLLLNYGANIGASIPKPPTTRKRSRHLRKCVTTPLAEAIRASDNELILFFEQKGALAKIIEDDHLEAALYAVAETGNLAYLQKLLQLVPSPNVGASTCALLSAIEANHEDIAMALIAVGATVDSLFIHRLDDYSPLTAALRVASSQLVSTLLEIEAHCKFDDPGIILHAIQRGDIAIIKDLVFMGADLNFNKNNTWYLKRGHGPRSPLAAAVLTGDSILVEYLLEHGADPANSEALQIALRQKGEVLSILFREFRKRYPCGLPGFGGGVLQCALELSNSTLLHLCLDAKLDVNSFSESENGVRAEMNALGFLIRKYSGKRQASIVELLDAGGDVNAIASRTWQP
;
A
#
# COMPACT_ATOMS: atom_id res chain seq x y z
N MET A 1 6.76 9.48 -48.28
CA MET A 1 6.95 10.81 -48.91
C MET A 1 6.15 11.85 -48.11
N ALA A 2 6.81 12.64 -47.26
CA ALA A 2 6.12 13.68 -46.49
C ALA A 2 5.88 14.91 -47.38
N SER A 3 4.60 15.19 -47.65
CA SER A 3 4.13 16.37 -48.39
C SER A 3 4.57 17.65 -47.70
N ARG A 4 5.33 18.52 -48.38
CA ARG A 4 5.67 19.88 -47.94
C ARG A 4 4.37 20.67 -47.72
N SER A 5 4.09 21.08 -46.48
CA SER A 5 2.91 21.88 -46.14
C SER A 5 2.90 23.20 -46.91
N LYS A 6 1.81 23.49 -47.63
CA LYS A 6 1.59 24.81 -48.27
C LYS A 6 1.71 25.92 -47.21
N THR A 7 2.58 26.90 -47.47
CA THR A 7 2.71 28.09 -46.62
C THR A 7 1.54 29.04 -46.89
N ILE A 8 0.62 29.18 -45.92
CA ILE A 8 -0.55 30.05 -46.01
C ILE A 8 -0.12 31.48 -45.64
N THR A 9 -0.44 32.45 -46.49
CA THR A 9 -0.04 33.85 -46.29
C THR A 9 -0.90 34.55 -45.23
N GLN A 10 -0.35 35.58 -44.56
CA GLN A 10 -1.09 36.34 -43.53
C GLN A 10 -2.34 37.03 -44.11
N ALA A 11 -2.32 37.44 -45.38
CA ALA A 11 -3.47 38.04 -46.06
C ALA A 11 -4.64 37.04 -46.21
N GLN A 12 -4.34 35.76 -46.48
CA GLN A 12 -5.34 34.69 -46.53
C GLN A 12 -5.95 34.42 -45.14
N TRP A 13 -5.13 34.43 -44.07
CA TRP A 13 -5.63 34.30 -42.70
C TRP A 13 -6.57 35.44 -42.31
N GLU A 14 -6.22 36.70 -42.61
CA GLU A 14 -7.07 37.84 -42.29
C GLU A 14 -8.36 37.88 -43.11
N HIS A 15 -8.35 37.39 -44.35
CA HIS A 15 -9.56 37.28 -45.18
C HIS A 15 -10.60 36.32 -44.58
N HIS A 16 -10.17 35.19 -44.04
CA HIS A 16 -11.05 34.17 -43.45
C HIS A 16 -11.28 34.33 -41.93
N LYS A 17 -10.60 35.27 -41.28
CA LYS A 17 -10.64 35.50 -39.83
C LYS A 17 -12.05 35.65 -39.24
N PRO A 18 -13.00 36.41 -39.85
CA PRO A 18 -14.34 36.54 -39.28
C PRO A 18 -15.10 35.21 -39.26
N ALA A 19 -14.96 34.40 -40.31
CA ALA A 19 -15.60 33.08 -40.40
C ALA A 19 -14.98 32.08 -39.41
N ILE A 20 -13.64 32.06 -39.31
CA ILE A 20 -12.91 31.18 -38.40
C ILE A 20 -13.27 31.48 -36.94
N LEU A 21 -13.22 32.76 -36.53
CA LEU A 21 -13.56 33.15 -35.15
C LEU A 21 -15.06 33.02 -34.86
N GLY A 22 -15.93 33.27 -35.83
CA GLY A 22 -17.38 33.08 -35.68
C GLY A 22 -17.76 31.62 -35.44
N LEU A 23 -17.19 30.70 -36.21
CA LEU A 23 -17.41 29.25 -36.05
C LEU A 23 -16.78 28.72 -34.76
N TYR A 24 -15.58 29.20 -34.40
CA TYR A 24 -14.88 28.77 -33.19
C TYR A 24 -15.57 29.26 -31.90
N HIS A 25 -15.93 30.54 -31.83
CA HIS A 25 -16.67 31.09 -30.68
C HIS A 25 -18.14 30.63 -30.63
N GLY A 26 -18.69 30.15 -31.75
CA GLY A 26 -19.99 29.49 -31.81
C GLY A 26 -19.99 28.05 -31.28
N GLY A 27 -18.89 27.57 -30.68
CA GLY A 27 -18.79 26.26 -30.03
C GLY A 27 -18.36 25.10 -30.92
N LEU A 28 -17.94 25.37 -32.16
CA LEU A 28 -17.50 24.31 -33.08
C LEU A 28 -16.06 23.85 -32.74
N PRO A 29 -15.83 22.57 -32.42
CA PRO A 29 -14.51 22.11 -31.98
C PRO A 29 -13.49 22.11 -33.13
N LEU A 30 -12.23 22.40 -32.78
CA LEU A 30 -11.11 22.44 -33.74
C LEU A 30 -10.83 21.08 -34.38
N ARG A 31 -11.03 19.98 -33.63
CA ARG A 31 -10.96 18.59 -34.10
C ARG A 31 -12.12 17.78 -33.52
N GLY A 32 -12.72 16.90 -34.32
CA GLY A 32 -13.73 15.93 -33.89
C GLY A 32 -13.20 14.47 -33.94
N LYS A 33 -13.92 13.54 -33.28
CA LYS A 33 -13.79 12.08 -33.55
C LYS A 33 -14.22 11.79 -35.00
N GLN A 34 -13.82 10.65 -35.57
CA GLN A 34 -14.20 10.25 -36.94
C GLN A 34 -15.72 10.44 -37.12
N ASP A 35 -16.09 11.17 -38.18
CA ASP A 35 -17.44 11.56 -38.61
C ASP A 35 -18.18 12.72 -37.87
N ALA A 36 -17.52 13.47 -36.96
CA ALA A 36 -18.11 14.68 -36.38
C ALA A 36 -17.70 15.98 -37.10
N ARG A 37 -18.67 16.87 -37.39
CA ARG A 37 -18.45 18.20 -38.01
C ARG A 37 -17.49 19.03 -37.15
N ASN A 38 -16.38 19.46 -37.75
CA ASN A 38 -15.31 20.21 -37.07
C ASN A 38 -14.86 21.41 -37.89
N LEU A 39 -14.24 22.40 -37.23
CA LEU A 39 -13.87 23.69 -37.84
C LEU A 39 -12.96 23.52 -39.07
N ILE A 40 -12.01 22.58 -39.02
CA ILE A 40 -11.07 22.36 -40.13
C ILE A 40 -11.79 21.82 -41.36
N GLN A 41 -12.76 20.94 -41.15
CA GLN A 41 -13.56 20.35 -42.23
C GLN A 41 -14.51 21.38 -42.84
N VAL A 42 -15.19 22.20 -42.01
CA VAL A 42 -16.04 23.30 -42.49
C VAL A 42 -15.24 24.34 -43.28
N MET A 43 -14.06 24.73 -42.78
CA MET A 43 -13.21 25.68 -43.49
C MET A 43 -12.65 25.10 -44.80
N LYS A 44 -12.42 23.79 -44.87
CA LYS A 44 -12.00 23.11 -46.10
C LYS A 44 -13.13 23.00 -47.12
N ASP A 45 -14.32 22.62 -46.68
CA ASP A 45 -15.44 22.26 -47.56
C ASP A 45 -16.25 23.49 -47.99
N GLU A 46 -16.47 24.46 -47.09
CA GLU A 46 -17.31 25.64 -47.34
C GLU A 46 -16.50 26.89 -47.74
N HIS A 47 -15.23 26.98 -47.30
CA HIS A 47 -14.38 28.16 -47.53
C HIS A 47 -13.10 27.87 -48.32
N ASN A 48 -12.93 26.63 -48.81
CA ASN A 48 -11.78 26.16 -49.58
C ASN A 48 -10.41 26.50 -48.95
N PHE A 49 -10.38 26.55 -47.60
CA PHE A 49 -9.25 26.98 -46.81
C PHE A 49 -8.69 25.80 -46.01
N THR A 50 -7.52 25.29 -46.42
CA THR A 50 -6.91 24.11 -45.83
C THR A 50 -5.68 24.51 -44.99
N ALA A 51 -5.78 24.36 -43.66
CA ALA A 51 -4.67 24.58 -42.74
C ALA A 51 -4.58 23.42 -41.72
N SER A 52 -3.38 23.16 -41.22
CA SER A 52 -3.18 22.13 -40.19
C SER A 52 -3.71 22.62 -38.83
N PRO A 53 -4.09 21.71 -37.93
CA PRO A 53 -4.58 22.11 -36.60
C PRO A 53 -3.56 22.96 -35.81
N ALA A 54 -2.27 22.64 -35.92
CA ALA A 54 -1.20 23.41 -35.29
C ALA A 54 -1.07 24.84 -35.86
N GLN A 55 -1.41 25.05 -37.14
CA GLN A 55 -1.45 26.38 -37.76
C GLN A 55 -2.63 27.21 -37.23
N TYR A 56 -3.79 26.60 -37.02
CA TYR A 56 -4.93 27.25 -36.37
C TYR A 56 -4.61 27.65 -34.93
N GLU A 57 -4.06 26.73 -34.13
CA GLU A 57 -3.66 27.02 -32.74
C GLU A 57 -2.64 28.16 -32.66
N ALA A 58 -1.65 28.19 -33.57
CA ALA A 58 -0.69 29.27 -33.64
C ALA A 58 -1.34 30.61 -34.02
N GLN A 59 -2.34 30.61 -34.91
CA GLN A 59 -3.04 31.83 -35.29
C GLN A 59 -4.05 32.32 -34.25
N PHE A 60 -4.73 31.43 -33.53
CA PHE A 60 -5.54 31.81 -32.37
C PHE A 60 -4.68 32.50 -31.31
N ARG A 61 -3.50 31.93 -30.98
CA ARG A 61 -2.55 32.60 -30.08
C ARG A 61 -2.11 33.98 -30.58
N ARG A 62 -2.02 34.17 -31.89
CA ARG A 62 -1.63 35.45 -32.52
C ARG A 62 -2.78 36.47 -32.53
N TRP A 63 -4.03 36.02 -32.72
CA TRP A 63 -5.23 36.86 -32.70
C TRP A 63 -5.72 37.16 -31.28
N GLU A 64 -5.52 36.25 -30.33
CA GLU A 64 -5.94 36.34 -28.91
C GLU A 64 -4.83 36.85 -27.98
N SER A 65 -3.67 37.27 -28.52
CA SER A 65 -2.61 37.85 -27.71
C SER A 65 -3.10 39.11 -26.95
N PRO A 66 -2.96 39.16 -25.62
CA PRO A 66 -3.44 40.28 -24.81
C PRO A 66 -2.63 41.54 -25.13
N LYS A 67 -3.28 42.57 -25.68
CA LYS A 67 -2.66 43.89 -25.93
C LYS A 67 -2.11 44.45 -24.61
N ASN A 68 -0.79 44.61 -24.53
CA ASN A 68 -0.15 45.27 -23.40
C ASN A 68 -0.61 46.74 -23.33
N LEU A 69 -1.19 47.13 -22.20
CA LEU A 69 -1.52 48.53 -21.89
C LEU A 69 -0.25 49.38 -21.97
N LYS A 70 -0.31 50.52 -22.66
CA LYS A 70 0.78 51.49 -22.76
C LYS A 70 1.01 52.17 -21.41
N GLN A 71 2.21 52.72 -21.17
CA GLN A 71 2.57 53.39 -19.91
C GLN A 71 1.55 54.44 -19.47
N ASN A 72 1.00 55.19 -20.42
CA ASN A 72 0.03 56.27 -20.18
C ASN A 72 -1.33 55.73 -19.74
N GLU A 73 -1.72 54.56 -20.25
CA GLU A 73 -2.96 53.87 -19.91
C GLU A 73 -2.86 53.21 -18.52
N TRP A 74 -1.68 52.66 -18.18
CA TRP A 74 -1.40 52.16 -16.83
C TRP A 74 -1.53 53.24 -15.75
N LYS A 75 -1.10 54.47 -16.04
CA LYS A 75 -1.26 55.60 -15.10
C LYS A 75 -2.74 55.91 -14.83
N LEU A 76 -3.59 55.84 -15.86
CA LEU A 76 -5.03 56.08 -15.73
C LEU A 76 -5.75 54.95 -14.97
N VAL A 77 -5.43 53.69 -15.29
CA VAL A 77 -5.99 52.52 -14.60
C VAL A 77 -5.61 52.51 -13.12
N LEU A 78 -4.34 52.78 -12.79
CA LEU A 78 -3.88 52.84 -11.40
C LEU A 78 -4.51 54.01 -10.63
N ALA A 79 -4.65 55.19 -11.26
CA ALA A 79 -5.33 56.33 -10.65
C ALA A 79 -6.81 56.03 -10.33
N LYS A 80 -7.50 55.28 -11.20
CA LYS A 80 -8.89 54.86 -10.96
C LYS A 80 -9.00 53.80 -9.86
N ILE A 81 -8.03 52.89 -9.76
CA ILE A 81 -7.93 51.93 -8.65
C ILE A 81 -7.71 52.66 -7.32
N ASP A 82 -6.84 53.67 -7.29
CA ASP A 82 -6.59 54.48 -6.08
C ASP A 82 -7.81 55.33 -5.69
N GLU A 83 -8.52 55.92 -6.66
CA GLU A 83 -9.78 56.65 -6.41
C GLU A 83 -10.86 55.74 -5.79
N LEU A 84 -10.97 54.50 -6.26
CA LEU A 84 -11.93 53.51 -5.73
C LEU A 84 -11.49 52.97 -4.37
N GLY A 85 -10.18 52.73 -4.18
CA GLY A 85 -9.60 52.34 -2.90
C GLY A 85 -9.77 53.42 -1.82
N GLY A 86 -9.62 54.69 -2.17
CA GLY A 86 -9.90 55.83 -1.28
C GLY A 86 -11.37 55.97 -0.87
N ARG A 87 -12.29 55.32 -1.60
CA ARG A 87 -13.72 55.21 -1.25
C ARG A 87 -14.08 53.89 -0.57
N GLY A 88 -13.08 53.10 -0.15
CA GLY A 88 -13.27 51.80 0.52
C GLY A 88 -13.74 50.66 -0.40
N LEU A 89 -13.62 50.82 -1.73
CA LEU A 89 -14.10 49.84 -2.72
C LEU A 89 -12.92 49.09 -3.35
N LYS A 90 -13.00 47.75 -3.43
CA LYS A 90 -12.02 46.95 -4.18
C LYS A 90 -12.28 47.08 -5.69
N ALA A 91 -11.27 47.46 -6.46
CA ALA A 91 -11.36 47.59 -7.91
C ALA A 91 -10.83 46.34 -8.62
N ARG A 92 -11.56 45.83 -9.63
CA ARG A 92 -11.13 44.71 -10.49
C ARG A 92 -11.03 45.17 -11.95
N PRO A 93 -9.83 45.48 -12.47
CA PRO A 93 -9.64 45.85 -13.88
C PRO A 93 -9.82 44.63 -14.79
N LYS A 94 -10.51 44.81 -15.92
CA LYS A 94 -10.62 43.82 -17.00
C LYS A 94 -10.03 44.39 -18.29
N VAL A 95 -9.17 43.63 -18.97
CA VAL A 95 -8.64 43.97 -20.31
C VAL A 95 -9.10 42.89 -21.29
N SER A 96 -9.78 43.29 -22.37
CA SER A 96 -10.32 42.35 -23.37
C SER A 96 -11.16 41.20 -22.77
N GLY A 97 -11.99 41.50 -21.76
CA GLY A 97 -12.90 40.53 -21.13
C GLY A 97 -12.33 39.71 -19.97
N GLN A 98 -11.00 39.67 -19.80
CA GLN A 98 -10.35 38.91 -18.72
C GLN A 98 -9.97 39.79 -17.52
N VAL A 99 -10.18 39.29 -16.30
CA VAL A 99 -9.81 39.96 -15.05
C VAL A 99 -8.29 40.02 -14.89
N MET A 100 -7.76 41.19 -14.58
CA MET A 100 -6.33 41.39 -14.37
C MET A 100 -5.89 40.88 -13.00
N ASP A 101 -4.84 40.06 -13.01
CA ASP A 101 -4.19 39.52 -11.83
C ASP A 101 -3.55 40.61 -10.94
N ALA A 102 -3.62 40.43 -9.62
CA ALA A 102 -3.11 41.38 -8.62
C ALA A 102 -1.59 41.61 -8.72
N ASP A 103 -0.81 40.58 -9.04
CA ASP A 103 0.65 40.68 -9.22
C ASP A 103 1.03 41.47 -10.46
N ARG A 104 0.19 41.43 -11.50
CA ARG A 104 0.37 42.27 -12.70
C ARG A 104 0.16 43.75 -12.36
N ILE A 105 -0.86 44.06 -11.56
CA ILE A 105 -1.15 45.42 -11.09
C ILE A 105 -0.03 45.94 -10.18
N ASN A 106 0.44 45.11 -9.23
CA ASN A 106 1.51 45.47 -8.31
C ASN A 106 2.87 45.67 -8.99
N ARG A 107 3.16 44.90 -10.05
CA ARG A 107 4.35 45.11 -10.90
C ARG A 107 4.26 46.39 -11.72
N ALA A 108 3.08 46.71 -12.26
CA ALA A 108 2.86 47.96 -12.99
C ALA A 108 2.96 49.19 -12.08
N ARG A 109 2.43 49.11 -10.85
CA ARG A 109 2.56 50.16 -9.82
C ARG A 109 4.02 50.48 -9.52
N ARG A 110 4.85 49.45 -9.30
CA ARG A 110 6.31 49.60 -9.07
C ARG A 110 7.07 50.18 -10.26
N ARG A 111 6.60 49.95 -11.50
CA ARG A 111 7.28 50.41 -12.73
C ARG A 111 6.90 51.83 -13.15
N TYR A 112 5.64 52.25 -12.96
CA TYR A 112 5.12 53.47 -13.58
C TYR A 112 4.73 54.59 -12.60
N MET A 113 4.70 54.32 -11.29
CA MET A 113 4.52 55.30 -10.22
C MET A 113 5.82 55.42 -9.41
N LYS A 114 6.82 56.09 -9.99
CA LYS A 114 8.02 56.56 -9.29
C LYS A 114 7.95 58.09 -9.27
N HIS A 115 7.92 58.68 -8.08
CA HIS A 115 7.76 60.11 -7.76
C HIS A 115 6.31 60.65 -7.74
N ARG A 116 5.95 61.15 -6.55
CA ARG A 116 4.67 61.75 -6.19
C ARG A 116 4.76 63.25 -6.52
N ASP A 117 4.58 63.61 -7.78
CA ASP A 117 4.49 65.01 -8.18
C ASP A 117 3.03 65.48 -8.24
N SER A 118 2.81 66.58 -7.52
CA SER A 118 1.57 67.31 -7.33
C SER A 118 1.02 67.92 -8.62
N GLY A 119 -0.29 67.81 -8.80
CA GLY A 119 -1.09 68.83 -9.50
C GLY A 119 -1.08 68.78 -11.02
N LYS A 120 -1.92 67.91 -11.60
CA LYS A 120 -2.83 68.15 -12.75
C LYS A 120 -3.33 66.80 -13.27
N VAL A 121 -4.60 66.49 -13.04
CA VAL A 121 -5.28 65.32 -13.65
C VAL A 121 -5.59 65.67 -15.11
N PRO A 122 -5.08 64.93 -16.12
CA PRO A 122 -5.51 65.14 -17.50
C PRO A 122 -6.93 64.63 -17.68
N ARG A 123 -7.85 65.50 -18.11
CA ARG A 123 -9.16 65.08 -18.64
C ARG A 123 -8.92 64.43 -20.00
N ALA A 124 -8.86 63.11 -20.04
CA ALA A 124 -8.91 62.33 -21.28
C ALA A 124 -9.77 61.07 -21.07
N GLN A 125 -10.50 60.69 -22.13
CA GLN A 125 -11.46 59.57 -22.14
C GLN A 125 -10.77 58.23 -21.80
N SER A 126 -11.52 57.36 -21.12
CA SER A 126 -11.10 56.00 -20.74
C SER A 126 -10.65 55.17 -21.96
N PRO A 127 -9.56 54.39 -21.86
CA PRO A 127 -9.14 53.53 -22.95
C PRO A 127 -10.20 52.47 -23.25
N THR A 128 -10.58 52.33 -24.51
CA THR A 128 -11.63 51.41 -25.01
C THR A 128 -11.34 49.93 -24.74
N SER A 129 -10.12 49.58 -24.31
CA SER A 129 -9.64 48.23 -24.09
C SER A 129 -9.70 47.74 -22.62
N CYS A 130 -10.01 48.62 -21.64
CA CYS A 130 -9.96 48.27 -20.22
C CYS A 130 -11.14 48.85 -19.43
N GLN A 131 -11.89 47.99 -18.72
CA GLN A 131 -12.99 48.37 -17.81
C GLN A 131 -12.57 48.17 -16.36
N VAL A 132 -12.78 49.16 -15.49
CA VAL A 132 -12.47 49.07 -14.04
C VAL A 132 -13.77 49.19 -13.27
N MET A 133 -14.23 48.09 -12.64
CA MET A 133 -15.50 48.05 -11.91
C MET A 133 -15.30 48.01 -10.38
N PRO A 134 -16.15 48.71 -9.59
CA PRO A 134 -16.17 48.61 -8.13
C PRO A 134 -16.83 47.33 -7.65
N TRP A 135 -16.23 46.65 -6.66
CA TRP A 135 -16.73 45.43 -6.03
C TRP A 135 -17.11 45.72 -4.56
N ARG A 136 -18.36 45.43 -4.17
CA ARG A 136 -18.85 45.50 -2.78
C ARG A 136 -19.21 44.09 -2.27
N PRO A 137 -18.74 43.67 -1.09
CA PRO A 137 -19.42 42.67 -0.28
C PRO A 137 -20.52 43.36 0.55
N ARG A 138 -21.74 42.79 0.65
CA ARG A 138 -22.79 43.31 1.55
C ARG A 138 -22.74 42.58 2.89
N SER A 139 -22.55 43.33 3.98
CA SER A 139 -22.88 42.94 5.36
C SER A 139 -24.19 43.60 5.80
N LEU A 140 -24.86 42.98 6.79
CA LEU A 140 -26.20 43.26 7.31
C LEU A 140 -26.30 44.52 8.22
N SER A 141 -27.28 45.39 7.91
CA SER A 141 -28.24 46.24 8.69
C SER A 141 -27.89 46.92 10.04
N PRO A 142 -28.54 48.07 10.37
CA PRO A 142 -29.85 48.05 11.03
C PRO A 142 -30.94 48.97 10.41
N VAL A 143 -32.16 48.72 10.89
CA VAL A 143 -33.52 49.16 10.52
C VAL A 143 -33.80 50.65 10.85
N ASN A 144 -34.55 51.37 9.99
CA ASN A 144 -35.73 52.13 10.42
C ASN A 144 -36.68 52.57 9.28
N ASP A 145 -37.96 52.59 9.64
CA ASP A 145 -39.24 52.65 8.92
C ASP A 145 -39.49 53.76 7.87
N GLY A 146 -40.39 53.44 6.91
CA GLY A 146 -41.05 54.45 6.06
C GLY A 146 -41.75 53.98 4.78
N ILE A 147 -42.80 53.15 4.89
CA ILE A 147 -44.05 53.04 4.08
C ILE A 147 -44.05 53.50 2.59
N GLN A 148 -44.17 52.55 1.64
CA GLN A 148 -45.24 52.44 0.59
C GLN A 148 -44.96 51.30 -0.43
N ASP A 149 -45.86 50.31 -0.47
CA ASP A 149 -45.97 49.16 -1.40
C ASP A 149 -46.68 49.54 -2.73
N PRO A 150 -46.84 48.66 -3.77
CA PRO A 150 -46.37 47.27 -3.93
C PRO A 150 -45.81 46.90 -5.35
N VAL A 151 -44.72 46.13 -5.46
CA VAL A 151 -44.52 45.19 -6.59
C VAL A 151 -43.78 43.93 -6.11
N SER A 152 -44.51 42.80 -6.15
CA SER A 152 -44.09 41.39 -6.04
C SER A 152 -42.87 41.04 -5.16
N VAL A 153 -43.14 40.89 -3.86
CA VAL A 153 -42.25 40.22 -2.91
C VAL A 153 -42.33 38.71 -3.15
N VAL A 154 -41.20 38.10 -3.53
CA VAL A 154 -40.96 36.66 -3.33
C VAL A 154 -40.88 36.44 -1.81
N PRO A 155 -41.65 35.52 -1.20
CA PRO A 155 -41.63 35.34 0.25
C PRO A 155 -40.22 34.99 0.75
N ARG A 156 -39.71 35.73 1.73
CA ARG A 156 -38.67 35.22 2.63
C ARG A 156 -39.30 34.09 3.43
N TYR A 157 -38.91 32.86 3.14
CA TYR A 157 -39.40 31.67 3.82
C TYR A 157 -38.96 31.67 5.29
N LEU A 158 -39.95 31.60 6.18
CA LEU A 158 -39.83 31.09 7.54
C LEU A 158 -40.17 29.60 7.47
N VAL A 159 -39.15 28.75 7.36
CA VAL A 159 -39.19 27.30 7.66
C VAL A 159 -37.90 26.99 8.43
N ASP A 160 -38.01 26.28 9.54
CA ASP A 160 -37.08 26.25 10.68
C ASP A 160 -35.62 25.89 10.33
N GLU A 161 -34.67 26.78 10.69
CA GLU A 161 -33.22 26.46 10.74
C GLU A 161 -32.94 25.23 11.62
N GLU A 162 -33.82 24.96 12.59
CA GLU A 162 -33.71 23.86 13.54
C GLU A 162 -33.79 22.48 12.87
N ASP A 163 -34.62 22.31 11.84
CA ASP A 163 -34.78 21.02 11.14
C ASP A 163 -33.61 20.71 10.20
N SER A 164 -33.06 21.71 9.51
CA SER A 164 -31.87 21.53 8.66
C SER A 164 -30.62 21.19 9.49
N VAL A 165 -30.44 21.87 10.64
CA VAL A 165 -29.37 21.55 11.59
C VAL A 165 -29.57 20.17 12.21
N ARG A 166 -30.82 19.78 12.49
CA ARG A 166 -31.16 18.44 12.99
C ARG A 166 -30.80 17.35 11.97
N LEU A 167 -31.15 17.51 10.70
CA LEU A 167 -30.80 16.55 9.64
C LEU A 167 -29.28 16.47 9.42
N ALA A 168 -28.59 17.61 9.41
CA ALA A 168 -27.12 17.67 9.36
C ALA A 168 -26.47 16.93 10.54
N ARG A 169 -27.04 17.08 11.75
CA ARG A 169 -26.57 16.39 12.96
C ARG A 169 -26.78 14.87 12.88
N LEU A 170 -27.90 14.43 12.31
CA LEU A 170 -28.18 13.00 12.11
C LEU A 170 -27.20 12.37 11.10
N LEU A 171 -26.95 13.05 9.97
CA LEU A 171 -25.97 12.60 8.98
C LEU A 171 -24.55 12.50 9.57
N LEU A 172 -24.12 13.51 10.33
CA LEU A 172 -22.82 13.49 11.03
C LEU A 172 -22.78 12.42 12.12
N GLY A 173 -23.89 12.17 12.82
CA GLY A 173 -24.02 11.08 13.79
C GLY A 173 -23.80 9.69 13.16
N ASP A 174 -24.41 9.45 11.99
CA ASP A 174 -24.18 8.24 11.21
C ASP A 174 -22.73 8.15 10.71
N ALA A 175 -22.12 9.28 10.30
CA ALA A 175 -20.71 9.33 9.91
C ALA A 175 -19.76 8.92 11.04
N VAL A 176 -19.97 9.45 12.25
CA VAL A 176 -19.21 9.09 13.46
C VAL A 176 -19.39 7.60 13.77
N SER A 177 -20.62 7.08 13.67
CA SER A 177 -20.92 5.66 13.91
C SER A 177 -20.17 4.74 12.92
N VAL A 178 -20.14 5.10 11.63
CA VAL A 178 -19.40 4.36 10.60
C VAL A 178 -17.89 4.44 10.84
N MET A 179 -17.34 5.64 11.10
CA MET A 179 -15.91 5.84 11.32
C MET A 179 -15.40 5.09 12.57
N ARG A 180 -16.18 5.07 13.66
CA ARG A 180 -15.85 4.28 14.86
C ARG A 180 -15.83 2.78 14.59
N ARG A 181 -16.81 2.26 13.85
CA ARG A 181 -16.84 0.84 13.45
C ARG A 181 -15.64 0.45 12.58
N ARG A 182 -15.09 1.39 11.80
CA ARG A 182 -13.89 1.19 10.97
C ARG A 182 -12.56 1.41 11.71
N GLY A 183 -12.58 1.71 13.02
CA GLY A 183 -11.36 1.98 13.80
C GLY A 183 -10.71 3.34 13.52
N LEU A 184 -11.39 4.24 12.81
CA LEU A 184 -10.87 5.55 12.39
C LEU A 184 -11.16 6.64 13.44
N ALA A 185 -10.78 6.39 14.70
CA ALA A 185 -11.08 7.31 15.80
C ALA A 185 -10.39 8.69 15.67
N ALA A 186 -9.20 8.73 15.04
CA ALA A 186 -8.48 9.98 14.79
C ALA A 186 -9.18 10.88 13.75
N ASP A 187 -9.78 10.28 12.71
CA ASP A 187 -10.41 11.00 11.60
C ASP A 187 -11.78 11.59 11.97
N VAL A 188 -12.40 11.11 13.05
CA VAL A 188 -13.63 11.71 13.61
C VAL A 188 -13.43 13.19 13.94
N THR A 189 -12.21 13.60 14.32
CA THR A 189 -11.89 15.00 14.61
C THR A 189 -11.81 15.91 13.37
N ALA A 190 -11.79 15.32 12.17
CA ALA A 190 -11.76 16.03 10.90
C ALA A 190 -13.16 16.25 10.28
N LEU A 191 -14.23 15.71 10.88
CA LEU A 191 -15.60 15.96 10.43
C LEU A 191 -16.02 17.42 10.69
N PRO A 192 -16.79 18.04 9.77
CA PRO A 192 -17.27 19.41 9.94
C PRO A 192 -18.32 19.51 11.06
N THR A 193 -18.48 20.71 11.62
CA THR A 193 -19.64 21.03 12.49
C THR A 193 -20.93 21.06 11.66
N CYS A 194 -22.10 20.94 12.30
CA CYS A 194 -23.38 21.02 11.58
C CYS A 194 -23.51 22.32 10.78
N GLU A 195 -23.12 23.45 11.37
CA GLU A 195 -23.11 24.77 10.72
C GLU A 195 -22.08 24.80 9.58
N GLY A 196 -20.86 24.33 9.83
CA GLY A 196 -19.82 24.27 8.79
C GLY A 196 -20.18 23.38 7.61
N LEU A 197 -20.92 22.29 7.84
CA LEU A 197 -21.44 21.43 6.78
C LEU A 197 -22.48 22.15 5.92
N LEU A 198 -23.43 22.84 6.55
CA LEU A 198 -24.46 23.62 5.85
C LEU A 198 -23.84 24.76 5.05
N ASP A 199 -22.90 25.50 5.64
CA ASP A 199 -22.16 26.57 4.97
C ASP A 199 -21.39 26.04 3.75
N THR A 200 -20.72 24.89 3.90
CA THR A 200 -19.98 24.26 2.81
C THR A 200 -20.91 23.86 1.67
N LEU A 201 -22.08 23.28 1.98
CA LEU A 201 -23.08 22.89 0.99
C LEU A 201 -23.71 24.10 0.29
N GLU A 202 -23.92 25.20 1.01
CA GLU A 202 -24.49 26.44 0.47
C GLU A 202 -23.51 27.19 -0.44
N ASP A 203 -22.23 27.19 -0.09
CA ASP A 203 -21.16 27.73 -0.93
C ASP A 203 -21.08 27.01 -2.29
N GLN A 204 -21.42 25.72 -2.35
CA GLN A 204 -21.50 24.98 -3.63
C GLN A 204 -22.63 25.50 -4.53
N LEU A 205 -23.73 25.98 -3.95
CA LEU A 205 -24.89 26.50 -4.70
C LEU A 205 -24.62 27.92 -5.26
N LEU A 206 -23.87 28.74 -4.52
CA LEU A 206 -23.59 30.15 -4.86
C LEU A 206 -22.62 30.34 -6.05
N VAL A 207 -21.94 29.28 -6.48
CA VAL A 207 -20.94 29.35 -7.56
C VAL A 207 -21.57 29.17 -8.96
N GLU A 208 -22.75 28.56 -9.10
CA GLU A 208 -23.31 28.20 -10.42
C GLU A 208 -24.73 28.71 -10.74
N THR A 209 -25.46 29.36 -9.82
CA THR A 209 -26.80 29.86 -10.15
C THR A 209 -26.79 31.28 -10.72
N ALA A 210 -26.36 31.41 -11.97
CA ALA A 210 -26.72 32.55 -12.81
C ALA A 210 -26.87 32.10 -14.26
N GLN A 211 -28.08 31.62 -14.60
CA GLN A 211 -28.63 31.40 -15.96
C GLN A 211 -28.56 30.00 -16.63
N ASP A 212 -28.22 28.92 -15.93
CA ASP A 212 -28.20 27.57 -16.55
C ASP A 212 -29.43 26.69 -16.23
N ASP A 213 -29.68 25.69 -17.09
CA ASP A 213 -30.73 24.65 -17.02
C ASP A 213 -30.93 24.01 -15.63
N PHE A 214 -29.92 24.13 -14.76
CA PHE A 214 -29.91 23.66 -13.39
C PHE A 214 -30.84 24.46 -12.45
N GLY A 215 -31.06 25.75 -12.70
CA GLY A 215 -32.04 26.56 -11.96
C GLY A 215 -33.48 26.10 -12.23
N GLN A 216 -33.75 25.64 -13.46
CA GLN A 216 -35.01 24.97 -13.82
C GLN A 216 -35.10 23.56 -13.23
N PHE A 217 -33.99 22.83 -13.09
CA PHE A 217 -33.91 21.52 -12.42
C PHE A 217 -34.31 21.59 -10.93
N LEU A 218 -33.85 22.60 -10.19
CA LEU A 218 -34.28 22.83 -8.80
C LEU A 218 -35.76 23.27 -8.72
N TYR A 219 -36.27 23.95 -9.75
CA TYR A 219 -37.67 24.37 -9.84
C TYR A 219 -38.62 23.21 -10.20
N SER A 220 -38.22 22.27 -11.07
CA SER A 220 -39.04 21.09 -11.42
C SER A 220 -39.06 20.05 -10.30
N MET A 221 -37.95 19.88 -9.57
CA MET A 221 -37.85 19.13 -8.31
C MET A 221 -38.86 19.58 -7.24
N SER A 222 -39.31 20.85 -7.32
CA SER A 222 -40.21 21.44 -6.34
C SER A 222 -41.69 21.16 -6.59
N GLY A 223 -42.09 20.60 -7.74
CA GLY A 223 -43.48 20.24 -8.02
C GLY A 223 -44.49 21.32 -7.64
N GLY A 224 -44.23 22.60 -7.94
CA GLY A 224 -45.12 23.72 -7.60
C GLY A 224 -45.24 24.06 -6.11
N ASP A 225 -44.93 23.13 -5.21
CA ASP A 225 -44.84 23.31 -3.76
C ASP A 225 -43.37 23.53 -3.37
N THR A 226 -43.00 24.80 -3.36
CA THR A 226 -41.70 25.34 -2.96
C THR A 226 -41.10 24.60 -1.76
N PHE A 227 -39.86 24.12 -1.91
CA PHE A 227 -39.04 23.42 -0.92
C PHE A 227 -39.48 23.67 0.53
N THR A 228 -40.14 22.68 1.13
CA THR A 228 -40.37 22.67 2.58
C THR A 228 -39.11 22.28 3.37
N ASP A 229 -37.98 21.92 2.73
CA ASP A 229 -36.80 21.42 3.44
C ASP A 229 -35.47 21.82 2.75
N ARG A 230 -34.80 22.86 3.28
CA ARG A 230 -33.58 23.49 2.73
C ARG A 230 -32.42 22.49 2.59
N PHE A 231 -32.24 21.62 3.59
CA PHE A 231 -31.17 20.63 3.62
C PHE A 231 -31.26 19.62 2.46
N VAL A 232 -32.46 19.14 2.13
CA VAL A 232 -32.66 18.09 1.11
C VAL A 232 -32.23 18.57 -0.28
N GLY A 233 -32.49 19.84 -0.61
CA GLY A 233 -32.07 20.44 -1.88
C GLY A 233 -30.55 20.56 -2.00
N LEU A 234 -29.90 21.06 -0.96
CA LEU A 234 -28.43 21.17 -0.88
C LEU A 234 -27.75 19.80 -0.92
N PHE A 235 -28.32 18.83 -0.20
CA PHE A 235 -27.83 17.47 -0.17
C PHE A 235 -27.91 16.80 -1.54
N LEU A 236 -29.04 16.95 -2.26
CA LEU A 236 -29.17 16.42 -3.62
C LEU A 236 -28.22 17.06 -4.62
N PHE A 237 -28.01 18.38 -4.51
CA PHE A 237 -27.03 19.09 -5.32
C PHE A 237 -25.62 18.51 -5.14
N SER A 238 -25.22 18.29 -3.90
CA SER A 238 -23.93 17.68 -3.57
C SER A 238 -23.80 16.29 -4.17
N ILE A 239 -24.83 15.43 -4.05
CA ILE A 239 -24.80 14.07 -4.61
C ILE A 239 -24.70 14.13 -6.14
N ALA A 240 -25.44 15.00 -6.82
CA ALA A 240 -25.36 15.14 -8.29
C ALA A 240 -23.94 15.56 -8.74
N ASN A 241 -23.25 16.33 -7.90
CA ASN A 241 -21.89 16.80 -8.11
C ASN A 241 -20.83 15.92 -7.42
N ASN A 242 -21.02 14.59 -7.44
CA ASN A 242 -20.05 13.62 -6.92
C ASN A 242 -19.68 13.84 -5.44
N PHE A 243 -20.69 14.14 -4.61
CA PHE A 243 -20.56 14.40 -3.17
C PHE A 243 -19.70 15.64 -2.83
N ALA A 244 -19.70 16.67 -3.68
CA ALA A 244 -19.01 17.93 -3.43
C ALA A 244 -19.47 18.58 -2.11
N GLY A 245 -18.55 18.91 -1.21
CA GLY A 245 -18.83 19.38 0.15
C GLY A 245 -19.18 18.28 1.17
N LEU A 246 -19.27 17.02 0.75
CA LEU A 246 -19.49 15.84 1.60
C LEU A 246 -18.29 14.88 1.56
N GLU A 247 -17.12 15.30 1.07
CA GLU A 247 -15.95 14.43 0.84
C GLU A 247 -15.39 13.82 2.13
N SER A 248 -15.61 14.48 3.27
CA SER A 248 -15.22 14.00 4.60
C SER A 248 -16.19 12.97 5.18
N ILE A 249 -17.37 12.79 4.57
CA ILE A 249 -18.42 11.90 5.06
C ILE A 249 -18.38 10.59 4.27
N PRO A 250 -18.27 9.42 4.94
CA PRO A 250 -18.26 8.13 4.24
C PRO A 250 -19.55 7.90 3.46
N ALA A 251 -19.44 7.40 2.22
CA ALA A 251 -20.61 7.05 1.39
C ALA A 251 -21.60 6.09 2.10
N GLU A 252 -21.10 5.18 2.94
CA GLU A 252 -21.94 4.31 3.78
C GLU A 252 -22.85 5.11 4.73
N ALA A 253 -22.36 6.20 5.32
CA ALA A 253 -23.16 7.05 6.20
C ALA A 253 -24.22 7.84 5.43
N ILE A 254 -23.86 8.34 4.23
CA ILE A 254 -24.78 9.05 3.33
C ILE A 254 -25.91 8.12 2.90
N MET A 255 -25.59 6.90 2.45
CA MET A 255 -26.60 5.92 2.02
C MET A 255 -27.46 5.45 3.20
N ARG A 256 -26.86 5.25 4.37
CA ARG A 256 -27.59 4.89 5.60
C ARG A 256 -28.57 5.99 6.01
N PHE A 257 -28.17 7.25 5.92
CA PHE A 257 -29.04 8.40 6.18
C PHE A 257 -30.23 8.42 5.20
N ILE A 258 -29.98 8.26 3.90
CA ILE A 258 -31.05 8.16 2.88
C ILE A 258 -31.99 6.99 3.20
N GLY A 259 -31.45 5.83 3.57
CA GLY A 259 -32.24 4.64 3.90
C GLY A 259 -33.13 4.80 5.14
N GLN A 260 -32.68 5.53 6.15
CA GLN A 260 -33.43 5.80 7.39
C GLN A 260 -34.55 6.84 7.20
N HIS A 261 -34.42 7.74 6.21
CA HIS A 261 -35.37 8.81 5.97
C HIS A 261 -36.24 8.54 4.73
N GLU A 262 -37.37 7.86 4.94
CA GLU A 262 -38.28 7.44 3.87
C GLU A 262 -38.78 8.59 2.98
N HIS A 263 -39.02 9.77 3.55
CA HIS A 263 -39.43 10.96 2.81
C HIS A 263 -38.34 11.47 1.85
N ILE A 264 -37.07 11.42 2.25
CA ILE A 264 -35.92 11.79 1.40
C ILE A 264 -35.76 10.74 0.31
N ARG A 265 -35.72 9.45 0.70
CA ARG A 265 -35.59 8.34 -0.24
C ARG A 265 -36.68 8.36 -1.32
N SER A 266 -37.95 8.44 -0.93
CA SER A 266 -39.08 8.43 -1.89
C SER A 266 -39.03 9.59 -2.88
N ARG A 267 -38.65 10.80 -2.43
CA ARG A 267 -38.46 11.96 -3.32
C ARG A 267 -37.32 11.73 -4.32
N ILE A 268 -36.16 11.27 -3.86
CA ILE A 268 -35.01 10.99 -4.73
C ILE A 268 -35.38 9.92 -5.77
N LEU A 269 -35.99 8.82 -5.33
CA LEU A 269 -36.37 7.71 -6.21
C LEU A 269 -37.46 8.10 -7.21
N ASN A 270 -38.47 8.87 -6.81
CA ASN A 270 -39.49 9.39 -7.73
C ASN A 270 -38.89 10.33 -8.78
N TYR A 271 -37.91 11.15 -8.40
CA TYR A 271 -37.26 12.06 -9.33
C TYR A 271 -36.45 11.34 -10.40
N LEU A 272 -35.68 10.33 -9.98
CA LEU A 272 -34.92 9.46 -10.89
C LEU A 272 -35.80 8.78 -11.94
N LYS A 273 -37.08 8.50 -11.63
CA LYS A 273 -38.06 7.94 -12.57
C LYS A 273 -38.66 8.95 -13.55
N GLN A 274 -38.76 10.22 -13.16
CA GLN A 274 -39.59 11.21 -13.87
C GLN A 274 -38.85 11.99 -14.96
N THR A 275 -37.51 11.94 -15.03
CA THR A 275 -36.72 12.86 -15.88
C THR A 275 -35.83 12.15 -16.91
N LEU A 276 -35.95 12.57 -18.18
CA LEU A 276 -35.21 12.11 -19.36
C LEU A 276 -33.91 12.92 -19.66
N HIS A 277 -33.33 13.60 -18.66
CA HIS A 277 -32.21 14.54 -18.85
C HIS A 277 -30.85 13.98 -18.43
N SER A 278 -29.76 14.48 -19.02
CA SER A 278 -28.37 14.10 -18.71
C SER A 278 -27.98 14.20 -17.23
N LEU A 279 -28.63 15.10 -16.47
CA LEU A 279 -28.44 15.29 -15.03
C LEU A 279 -28.98 14.14 -14.17
N SER A 280 -30.09 13.50 -14.56
CA SER A 280 -30.62 12.34 -13.82
C SER A 280 -29.70 11.13 -13.97
N HIS A 281 -29.03 10.98 -15.12
CA HIS A 281 -28.02 9.96 -15.34
C HIS A 281 -26.77 10.17 -14.45
N ALA A 282 -26.26 11.40 -14.34
CA ALA A 282 -25.10 11.70 -13.48
C ALA A 282 -25.42 11.46 -11.99
N LEU A 283 -26.61 11.87 -11.54
CA LEU A 283 -27.10 11.60 -10.19
C LEU A 283 -27.28 10.09 -9.96
N ALA A 284 -27.92 9.37 -10.90
CA ALA A 284 -28.11 7.92 -10.81
C ALA A 284 -26.78 7.17 -10.74
N GLU A 285 -25.81 7.53 -11.59
CA GLU A 285 -24.49 6.91 -11.61
C GLU A 285 -23.73 7.15 -10.30
N THR A 286 -23.80 8.36 -9.73
CA THR A 286 -23.14 8.69 -8.46
C THR A 286 -23.78 7.94 -7.29
N MET A 287 -25.12 7.93 -7.24
CA MET A 287 -25.86 7.17 -6.23
C MET A 287 -25.61 5.67 -6.34
N PHE A 288 -25.52 5.15 -7.56
CA PHE A 288 -25.23 3.75 -7.82
C PHE A 288 -23.86 3.33 -7.28
N LYS A 289 -22.81 4.14 -7.53
CA LYS A 289 -21.47 3.91 -6.98
C LYS A 289 -21.48 3.91 -5.45
N ALA A 290 -22.14 4.88 -4.84
CA ALA A 290 -22.24 4.98 -3.39
C ALA A 290 -23.04 3.83 -2.77
N ALA A 291 -24.12 3.39 -3.41
CA ALA A 291 -24.91 2.25 -2.97
C ALA A 291 -24.08 0.96 -2.96
N ILE A 292 -23.23 0.74 -3.96
CA ILE A 292 -22.30 -0.41 -4.02
C ILE A 292 -21.30 -0.37 -2.87
N GLU A 293 -20.65 0.78 -2.63
CA GLU A 293 -19.70 0.96 -1.51
C GLU A 293 -20.36 0.72 -0.14
N ALA A 294 -21.59 1.19 0.02
CA ALA A 294 -22.38 1.03 1.24
C ALA A 294 -22.93 -0.39 1.43
N GLY A 295 -23.04 -1.18 0.35
CA GLY A 295 -23.73 -2.46 0.38
C GLY A 295 -25.27 -2.33 0.37
N ASP A 296 -25.82 -1.23 -0.15
CA ASP A 296 -27.26 -0.98 -0.19
C ASP A 296 -27.91 -1.63 -1.42
N SER A 297 -28.45 -2.84 -1.23
CA SER A 297 -29.13 -3.60 -2.28
C SER A 297 -30.48 -3.00 -2.69
N THR A 298 -31.11 -2.16 -1.86
CA THR A 298 -32.43 -1.59 -2.16
C THR A 298 -32.33 -0.50 -3.22
N VAL A 299 -31.40 0.44 -3.04
CA VAL A 299 -31.15 1.51 -4.00
C VAL A 299 -30.52 0.94 -5.27
N THR A 300 -29.58 0.00 -5.14
CA THR A 300 -28.97 -0.68 -6.29
C THR A 300 -30.03 -1.34 -7.17
N ARG A 301 -30.92 -2.15 -6.58
CA ARG A 301 -32.00 -2.82 -7.31
C ARG A 301 -32.95 -1.83 -7.96
N PHE A 302 -33.29 -0.74 -7.26
CA PHE A 302 -34.15 0.29 -7.83
C PHE A 302 -33.55 0.92 -9.09
N ILE A 303 -32.27 1.31 -9.04
CA ILE A 303 -31.59 1.95 -10.17
C ILE A 303 -31.53 1.01 -11.38
N LEU A 304 -31.21 -0.26 -11.14
CA LEU A 304 -31.08 -1.28 -12.19
C LEU A 304 -32.45 -1.66 -12.80
N HIS A 305 -33.49 -1.90 -11.98
CA HIS A 305 -34.83 -2.25 -12.47
C HIS A 305 -35.48 -1.15 -13.31
N ASN A 306 -35.13 0.12 -13.06
CA ASN A 306 -35.62 1.25 -13.87
C ASN A 306 -34.72 1.56 -15.07
N HIS A 307 -33.71 0.73 -15.35
CA HIS A 307 -32.76 0.89 -16.45
C HIS A 307 -32.09 2.28 -16.50
N LEU A 308 -31.88 2.90 -15.34
CA LEU A 308 -31.30 4.25 -15.26
C LEU A 308 -29.79 4.23 -15.51
N VAL A 309 -29.16 3.08 -15.30
CA VAL A 309 -27.72 2.86 -15.42
C VAL A 309 -27.49 1.46 -15.99
N ASP A 310 -26.59 1.34 -16.97
CA ASP A 310 -26.10 0.05 -17.44
C ASP A 310 -24.92 -0.40 -16.55
N PRO A 311 -25.04 -1.51 -15.77
CA PRO A 311 -24.02 -1.98 -14.85
C PRO A 311 -22.70 -2.33 -15.55
N ASN A 312 -22.70 -2.55 -16.87
CA ASN A 312 -21.49 -2.87 -17.63
C ASN A 312 -20.75 -1.62 -18.13
N THR A 313 -21.36 -0.44 -18.12
CA THR A 313 -20.73 0.80 -18.64
C THR A 313 -20.09 1.64 -17.55
N VAL A 314 -20.59 1.55 -16.33
CA VAL A 314 -20.11 2.32 -15.19
C VAL A 314 -18.71 1.88 -14.79
N VAL A 315 -17.86 2.85 -14.45
CA VAL A 315 -16.54 2.61 -13.88
C VAL A 315 -16.56 3.03 -12.42
N VAL A 316 -16.19 2.10 -11.53
CA VAL A 316 -15.99 2.36 -10.10
C VAL A 316 -14.49 2.40 -9.81
N LEU A 317 -14.07 3.29 -8.92
CA LEU A 317 -12.66 3.45 -8.53
C LEU A 317 -12.48 2.92 -7.10
N ASP A 318 -11.46 2.08 -6.87
CA ASP A 318 -11.08 1.68 -5.51
C ASP A 318 -10.21 2.76 -4.82
N SER A 319 -9.82 2.51 -3.56
CA SER A 319 -8.96 3.41 -2.78
C SER A 319 -7.55 3.60 -3.36
N ARG A 320 -7.13 2.73 -4.28
CA ARG A 320 -5.86 2.82 -5.02
C ARG A 320 -6.05 3.45 -6.40
N ASN A 321 -7.25 3.98 -6.68
CA ASN A 321 -7.64 4.58 -7.94
C ASN A 321 -7.63 3.59 -9.13
N LEU A 322 -7.83 2.30 -8.86
CA LEU A 322 -7.97 1.26 -9.89
C LEU A 322 -9.39 1.24 -10.44
N ARG A 323 -9.49 1.07 -11.76
CA ARG A 323 -10.75 1.02 -12.48
C ARG A 323 -11.34 -0.38 -12.40
N LEU A 324 -12.54 -0.49 -11.84
CA LEU A 324 -13.28 -1.73 -11.66
C LEU A 324 -14.68 -1.60 -12.24
N THR A 325 -15.27 -2.71 -12.64
CA THR A 325 -16.71 -2.79 -12.89
C THR A 325 -17.50 -2.75 -11.57
N PRO A 326 -18.78 -2.38 -11.60
CA PRO A 326 -19.67 -2.45 -10.44
C PRO A 326 -19.68 -3.82 -9.77
N VAL A 327 -19.69 -4.90 -10.57
CA VAL A 327 -19.72 -6.27 -10.06
C VAL A 327 -18.38 -6.70 -9.48
N GLU A 328 -17.25 -6.30 -10.08
CA GLU A 328 -15.91 -6.47 -9.48
C GLU A 328 -15.82 -5.79 -8.12
N ARG A 329 -16.31 -4.55 -8.02
CA ARG A 329 -16.27 -3.79 -6.77
C ARG A 329 -17.16 -4.40 -5.70
N ALA A 330 -18.40 -4.75 -6.02
CA ALA A 330 -19.33 -5.39 -5.09
C ALA A 330 -18.78 -6.73 -4.58
N ALA A 331 -18.18 -7.52 -5.46
CA ALA A 331 -17.54 -8.79 -5.13
C ALA A 331 -16.30 -8.59 -4.23
N GLY A 332 -15.42 -7.63 -4.54
CA GLY A 332 -14.27 -7.29 -3.71
C GLY A 332 -14.62 -6.74 -2.32
N LEU A 333 -15.77 -6.07 -2.20
CA LEU A 333 -16.35 -5.65 -0.92
C LEU A 333 -17.16 -6.77 -0.23
N ARG A 334 -17.32 -7.93 -0.89
CA ARG A 334 -18.06 -9.11 -0.43
C ARG A 334 -19.51 -8.81 -0.04
N ARG A 335 -20.19 -7.99 -0.86
CA ARG A 335 -21.58 -7.58 -0.65
C ARG A 335 -22.55 -8.51 -1.41
N LEU A 336 -22.88 -9.65 -0.81
CA LEU A 336 -23.72 -10.70 -1.43
C LEU A 336 -25.00 -10.15 -2.10
N ASP A 337 -25.79 -9.37 -1.37
CA ASP A 337 -27.08 -8.91 -1.88
C ASP A 337 -26.94 -7.91 -3.04
N VAL A 338 -25.92 -7.06 -3.01
CA VAL A 338 -25.60 -6.12 -4.10
C VAL A 338 -25.11 -6.90 -5.32
N THR A 339 -24.22 -7.88 -5.13
CA THR A 339 -23.75 -8.74 -6.23
C THR A 339 -24.90 -9.49 -6.89
N LYS A 340 -25.86 -10.03 -6.12
CA LYS A 340 -27.08 -10.63 -6.66
C LYS A 340 -27.87 -9.65 -7.52
N CYS A 341 -28.11 -8.44 -7.04
CA CYS A 341 -28.83 -7.42 -7.82
C CYS A 341 -28.14 -7.06 -9.14
N LEU A 342 -26.81 -7.03 -9.14
CA LEU A 342 -26.02 -6.74 -10.35
C LEU A 342 -26.12 -7.89 -11.36
N VAL A 343 -25.98 -9.13 -10.88
CA VAL A 343 -26.11 -10.33 -11.70
C VAL A 343 -27.51 -10.46 -12.30
N GLU A 344 -28.56 -10.22 -11.50
CA GLU A 344 -29.97 -10.22 -11.94
C GLU A 344 -30.24 -9.17 -13.04
N ALA A 345 -29.39 -8.15 -13.14
CA ALA A 345 -29.45 -7.08 -14.13
C ALA A 345 -28.45 -7.28 -15.29
N ASP A 346 -28.04 -8.53 -15.56
CA ASP A 346 -27.11 -8.92 -16.64
C ASP A 346 -25.73 -8.23 -16.57
N ALA A 347 -25.21 -7.99 -15.37
CA ALA A 347 -23.81 -7.58 -15.22
C ALA A 347 -22.86 -8.71 -15.63
N ASP A 348 -21.93 -8.43 -16.54
CA ASP A 348 -20.92 -9.38 -17.00
C ASP A 348 -19.85 -9.57 -15.90
N VAL A 349 -19.95 -10.69 -15.18
CA VAL A 349 -19.03 -11.09 -14.11
C VAL A 349 -17.58 -11.28 -14.58
N ASN A 350 -17.36 -11.46 -15.88
CA ASN A 350 -16.03 -11.64 -16.47
C ASN A 350 -15.46 -10.34 -17.05
N LYS A 351 -16.28 -9.28 -17.17
CA LYS A 351 -15.82 -7.97 -17.63
C LYS A 351 -14.86 -7.37 -16.61
N THR A 352 -13.69 -6.99 -17.10
CA THR A 352 -12.64 -6.36 -16.30
C THR A 352 -11.91 -5.30 -17.10
N TYR A 353 -11.41 -4.26 -16.41
CA TYR A 353 -10.48 -3.29 -17.00
C TYR A 353 -9.03 -3.73 -16.87
N GLU A 354 -8.75 -4.68 -15.96
CA GLU A 354 -7.41 -5.18 -15.70
C GLU A 354 -7.03 -6.28 -16.70
N LYS A 355 -5.83 -6.18 -17.27
CA LYS A 355 -5.38 -7.07 -18.34
C LYS A 355 -4.28 -8.02 -17.88
N THR A 356 -3.54 -7.63 -16.84
CA THR A 356 -2.42 -8.42 -16.33
C THR A 356 -2.93 -9.54 -15.42
N SER A 357 -2.35 -10.74 -15.55
CA SER A 357 -2.68 -11.88 -14.67
C SER A 357 -2.23 -11.68 -13.23
N TYR A 358 -1.37 -10.68 -12.98
CA TYR A 358 -0.85 -10.41 -11.65
C TYR A 358 -1.92 -9.87 -10.70
N TYR A 359 -2.85 -9.06 -11.19
CA TYR A 359 -3.94 -8.51 -10.37
C TYR A 359 -5.22 -9.33 -10.50
N ASP A 360 -6.16 -9.12 -9.59
CA ASP A 360 -7.48 -9.76 -9.62
C ASP A 360 -8.28 -9.23 -10.83
N ARG A 361 -8.84 -10.13 -11.63
CA ARG A 361 -9.57 -9.86 -12.87
C ARG A 361 -10.95 -10.51 -12.88
N GLY A 362 -11.99 -9.70 -12.93
CA GLY A 362 -13.38 -10.16 -12.89
C GLY A 362 -13.86 -10.40 -11.46
N ALA A 363 -15.18 -10.55 -11.32
CA ALA A 363 -15.85 -10.58 -10.02
C ALA A 363 -15.37 -11.71 -9.11
N LEU A 364 -15.10 -12.89 -9.69
CA LEU A 364 -14.71 -14.08 -8.94
C LEU A 364 -13.34 -13.91 -8.26
N GLU A 365 -12.35 -13.37 -8.98
CA GLU A 365 -11.02 -13.10 -8.42
C GLU A 365 -11.07 -12.01 -7.35
N CYS A 366 -11.85 -10.94 -7.56
CA CYS A 366 -12.02 -9.88 -6.57
C CYS A 366 -12.68 -10.40 -5.27
N ALA A 367 -13.63 -11.33 -5.34
CA ALA A 367 -14.28 -11.89 -4.15
C ALA A 367 -13.32 -12.72 -3.28
N ILE A 368 -12.55 -13.61 -3.93
CA ILE A 368 -11.68 -14.58 -3.25
C ILE A 368 -10.35 -13.93 -2.84
N GLY A 369 -9.73 -13.18 -3.76
CA GLY A 369 -8.40 -12.56 -3.62
C GLY A 369 -7.26 -13.54 -3.88
N LYS A 370 -6.34 -13.17 -4.79
CA LYS A 370 -5.16 -14.01 -5.11
C LYS A 370 -3.95 -13.77 -4.22
N TRP A 371 -3.87 -12.63 -3.55
CA TRP A 371 -2.69 -12.19 -2.79
C TRP A 371 -3.08 -11.55 -1.46
N GLY A 372 -2.10 -11.44 -0.55
CA GLY A 372 -2.27 -10.82 0.77
C GLY A 372 -2.63 -11.83 1.85
N ASP A 373 -3.26 -11.35 2.92
CA ASP A 373 -3.76 -12.22 3.98
C ASP A 373 -5.14 -12.77 3.57
N TYR A 374 -5.29 -14.09 3.60
CA TYR A 374 -6.56 -14.71 3.24
C TYR A 374 -7.64 -14.40 4.28
N VAL A 375 -8.76 -13.87 3.80
CA VAL A 375 -9.97 -13.70 4.59
C VAL A 375 -11.01 -14.68 4.04
N PRO A 376 -11.61 -15.57 4.84
CA PRO A 376 -12.64 -16.50 4.39
C PRO A 376 -13.78 -15.78 3.67
N VAL A 377 -14.19 -16.31 2.52
CA VAL A 377 -15.27 -15.76 1.68
C VAL A 377 -16.56 -16.55 1.91
N ASP A 378 -17.70 -15.87 1.85
CA ASP A 378 -19.00 -16.55 1.87
C ASP A 378 -19.17 -17.40 0.61
N LEU A 379 -19.40 -18.71 0.79
CA LEU A 379 -19.57 -19.65 -0.31
C LEU A 379 -20.79 -19.31 -1.17
N ASN A 380 -21.84 -18.71 -0.60
CA ASN A 380 -23.01 -18.29 -1.37
C ASN A 380 -22.66 -17.18 -2.37
N LEU A 381 -21.73 -16.30 -2.03
CA LEU A 381 -21.25 -15.25 -2.95
C LEU A 381 -20.49 -15.89 -4.11
N VAL A 382 -19.65 -16.88 -3.82
CA VAL A 382 -18.90 -17.63 -4.83
C VAL A 382 -19.86 -18.39 -5.76
N ASP A 383 -20.85 -19.08 -5.19
CA ASP A 383 -21.85 -19.84 -5.95
C ASP A 383 -22.66 -18.92 -6.88
N VAL A 384 -23.13 -17.76 -6.39
CA VAL A 384 -23.83 -16.76 -7.23
C VAL A 384 -22.97 -16.30 -8.41
N ILE A 385 -21.69 -15.99 -8.19
CA ILE A 385 -20.80 -15.53 -9.26
C ILE A 385 -20.52 -16.66 -10.27
N LEU A 386 -20.32 -17.89 -9.79
CA LEU A 386 -20.08 -19.06 -10.66
C LEU A 386 -21.31 -19.46 -11.48
N ASP A 387 -22.50 -19.40 -10.90
CA ASP A 387 -23.78 -19.68 -11.57
C ASP A 387 -24.08 -18.67 -12.67
N SER A 388 -23.48 -17.47 -12.58
CA SER A 388 -23.56 -16.41 -13.58
C SER A 388 -22.57 -16.58 -14.75
N GLY A 389 -21.89 -17.73 -14.85
CA GLY A 389 -20.95 -18.02 -15.93
C GLY A 389 -19.56 -17.41 -15.73
N ALA A 390 -19.13 -17.18 -14.48
CA ALA A 390 -17.77 -16.74 -14.21
C ALA A 390 -16.73 -17.80 -14.64
N ILE A 391 -15.69 -17.34 -15.33
CA ILE A 391 -14.60 -18.19 -15.80
C ILE A 391 -13.66 -18.51 -14.64
N VAL A 392 -13.51 -19.79 -14.33
CA VAL A 392 -12.52 -20.28 -13.36
C VAL A 392 -11.17 -20.39 -14.06
N ARG A 393 -10.17 -19.65 -13.58
CA ARG A 393 -8.80 -19.66 -14.10
C ARG A 393 -7.86 -20.45 -13.18
N ALA A 394 -6.83 -21.04 -13.77
CA ALA A 394 -5.85 -21.85 -13.05
C ALA A 394 -5.07 -21.08 -11.95
N ASP A 395 -4.78 -19.80 -12.17
CA ASP A 395 -4.06 -18.95 -11.20
C ASP A 395 -4.88 -18.70 -9.93
N LEU A 396 -6.19 -18.46 -10.08
CA LEU A 396 -7.12 -18.34 -8.97
C LEU A 396 -7.27 -19.65 -8.20
N LEU A 397 -7.39 -20.77 -8.93
CA LEU A 397 -7.46 -22.10 -8.32
C LEU A 397 -6.20 -22.40 -7.51
N ALA A 398 -5.01 -22.11 -8.05
CA ALA A 398 -3.75 -22.27 -7.33
C ALA A 398 -3.73 -21.42 -6.04
N ALA A 399 -4.21 -20.17 -6.10
CA ALA A 399 -4.32 -19.32 -4.91
C ALA A 399 -5.27 -19.93 -3.86
N ALA A 400 -6.49 -20.34 -4.26
CA ALA A 400 -7.45 -20.97 -3.36
C ALA A 400 -6.91 -22.23 -2.67
N ILE A 401 -6.13 -23.03 -3.39
CA ILE A 401 -5.47 -24.22 -2.86
C ILE A 401 -4.41 -23.85 -1.81
N ARG A 402 -3.57 -22.84 -2.09
CA ARG A 402 -2.56 -22.36 -1.12
C ARG A 402 -3.19 -21.78 0.14
N TRP A 403 -4.38 -21.20 0.04
CA TRP A 403 -5.16 -20.76 1.20
C TRP A 403 -5.71 -21.93 2.03
N GLY A 404 -5.83 -23.12 1.44
CA GLY A 404 -6.35 -24.31 2.10
C GLY A 404 -7.87 -24.31 2.31
N ASP A 405 -8.61 -23.40 1.64
CA ASP A 405 -10.07 -23.39 1.72
C ASP A 405 -10.67 -24.46 0.80
N GLU A 406 -10.87 -25.64 1.35
CA GLU A 406 -11.47 -26.78 0.64
C GLU A 406 -12.88 -26.49 0.12
N GLY A 407 -13.64 -25.62 0.79
CA GLY A 407 -14.98 -25.22 0.39
C GLY A 407 -14.97 -24.51 -0.95
N VAL A 408 -14.11 -23.50 -1.08
CA VAL A 408 -13.90 -22.74 -2.32
C VAL A 408 -13.29 -23.62 -3.41
N VAL A 409 -12.27 -24.42 -3.09
CA VAL A 409 -11.60 -25.30 -4.08
C VAL A 409 -12.60 -26.28 -4.71
N ASN A 410 -13.49 -26.89 -3.93
CA ASN A 410 -14.53 -27.77 -4.49
C ASN A 410 -15.45 -27.05 -5.50
N ARG A 411 -15.86 -25.80 -5.21
CA ARG A 411 -16.67 -24.99 -6.14
C ARG A 411 -15.92 -24.73 -7.44
N LEU A 412 -14.69 -24.23 -7.33
CA LEU A 412 -13.87 -23.88 -8.48
C LEU A 412 -13.60 -25.10 -9.36
N MET A 413 -13.25 -26.24 -8.78
CA MET A 413 -13.00 -27.49 -9.52
C MET A 413 -14.24 -28.02 -10.25
N SER A 414 -15.44 -27.83 -9.67
CA SER A 414 -16.69 -28.25 -10.31
C SER A 414 -17.06 -27.42 -11.55
N ARG A 415 -16.50 -26.20 -11.67
CA ARG A 415 -16.73 -25.26 -12.77
C ARG A 415 -15.48 -25.00 -13.61
N LEU A 416 -14.39 -25.73 -13.35
CA LEU A 416 -13.15 -25.62 -14.10
C LEU A 416 -13.34 -26.23 -15.49
N SER A 417 -13.08 -25.44 -16.54
CA SER A 417 -13.10 -25.95 -17.90
C SER A 417 -11.99 -26.99 -18.10
N PRO A 418 -12.26 -28.16 -18.72
CA PRO A 418 -11.22 -29.14 -19.05
C PRO A 418 -10.06 -28.54 -19.87
N ALA A 419 -10.31 -27.50 -20.67
CA ALA A 419 -9.28 -26.82 -21.46
C ALA A 419 -8.23 -26.08 -20.60
N GLU A 420 -8.55 -25.72 -19.35
CA GLU A 420 -7.63 -25.01 -18.43
C GLU A 420 -6.57 -25.93 -17.80
N HIS A 421 -6.63 -27.25 -18.02
CA HIS A 421 -5.69 -28.20 -17.40
C HIS A 421 -4.22 -27.85 -17.70
N ARG A 422 -3.91 -27.34 -18.90
CA ARG A 422 -2.54 -26.93 -19.26
C ARG A 422 -2.04 -25.79 -18.38
N HIS A 423 -2.85 -24.75 -18.19
CA HIS A 423 -2.49 -23.65 -17.28
C HIS A 423 -2.39 -24.13 -15.83
N CYS A 424 -3.13 -25.17 -15.44
CA CYS A 424 -2.99 -25.78 -14.12
C CYS A 424 -1.60 -26.40 -13.91
N PHE A 425 -0.94 -26.91 -14.96
CA PHE A 425 0.46 -27.31 -14.88
C PHE A 425 1.37 -26.08 -14.72
N ASP A 426 1.17 -25.03 -15.53
CA ASP A 426 1.98 -23.80 -15.49
C ASP A 426 1.94 -23.08 -14.13
N PHE A 427 0.80 -23.12 -13.43
CA PHE A 427 0.60 -22.53 -12.10
C PHE A 427 0.83 -23.51 -10.94
N GLU A 428 1.46 -24.65 -11.19
CA GLU A 428 1.83 -25.64 -10.20
C GLU A 428 0.67 -26.26 -9.38
N VAL A 429 -0.57 -26.20 -9.89
CA VAL A 429 -1.80 -26.59 -9.17
C VAL A 429 -1.74 -27.99 -8.56
N LEU A 430 -1.16 -28.97 -9.27
CA LEU A 430 -1.06 -30.35 -8.76
C LEU A 430 -0.15 -30.43 -7.53
N ALA A 431 0.96 -29.70 -7.55
CA ALA A 431 1.93 -29.68 -6.44
C ALA A 431 1.33 -28.96 -5.23
N ASP A 432 0.71 -27.81 -5.47
CA ASP A 432 -0.03 -27.06 -4.45
C ASP A 432 -1.16 -27.94 -3.84
N ALA A 433 -1.90 -28.69 -4.67
CA ALA A 433 -2.97 -29.57 -4.22
C ALA A 433 -2.46 -30.70 -3.31
N ALA A 434 -1.32 -31.31 -3.65
CA ALA A 434 -0.69 -32.32 -2.80
C ALA A 434 -0.15 -31.72 -1.50
N GLN A 435 0.39 -30.49 -1.55
CA GLN A 435 0.98 -29.84 -0.40
C GLN A 435 -0.04 -29.29 0.60
N TYR A 436 -1.11 -28.63 0.15
CA TYR A 436 -1.98 -27.83 1.04
C TYR A 436 -3.35 -28.45 1.33
N LEU A 437 -3.90 -29.31 0.46
CA LEU A 437 -5.25 -29.89 0.65
C LEU A 437 -5.23 -31.20 1.46
N GLY A 438 -6.38 -31.59 2.01
CA GLY A 438 -6.58 -32.94 2.58
C GLY A 438 -6.42 -34.05 1.53
N SER A 439 -6.11 -35.27 1.99
CA SER A 439 -5.76 -36.40 1.11
C SER A 439 -6.84 -36.76 0.08
N ASP A 440 -8.12 -36.73 0.47
CA ASP A 440 -9.24 -37.01 -0.44
C ASP A 440 -9.38 -35.94 -1.54
N LEU A 441 -9.45 -34.66 -1.13
CA LEU A 441 -9.61 -33.56 -2.08
C LEU A 441 -8.39 -33.45 -3.01
N SER A 442 -7.19 -33.62 -2.47
CA SER A 442 -5.94 -33.68 -3.24
C SER A 442 -6.01 -34.75 -4.33
N LEU A 443 -6.42 -35.97 -3.98
CA LEU A 443 -6.59 -37.06 -4.93
C LEU A 443 -7.62 -36.72 -6.02
N ARG A 444 -8.77 -36.14 -5.64
CA ARG A 444 -9.82 -35.73 -6.59
C ARG A 444 -9.33 -34.67 -7.57
N VAL A 445 -8.67 -33.62 -7.08
CA VAL A 445 -8.12 -32.54 -7.92
C VAL A 445 -7.12 -33.08 -8.92
N VAL A 446 -6.12 -33.83 -8.44
CA VAL A 446 -5.05 -34.37 -9.29
C VAL A 446 -5.62 -35.35 -10.32
N ARG A 447 -6.52 -36.24 -9.90
CA ARG A 447 -7.19 -37.21 -10.79
C ARG A 447 -8.01 -36.51 -11.88
N GLN A 448 -8.78 -35.48 -11.54
CA GLN A 448 -9.59 -34.74 -12.51
C GLN A 448 -8.73 -34.04 -13.58
N LEU A 449 -7.61 -33.42 -13.16
CA LEU A 449 -6.69 -32.76 -14.09
C LEU A 449 -5.96 -33.75 -15.01
N ILE A 450 -5.60 -34.92 -14.47
CA ILE A 450 -4.97 -35.99 -15.27
C ILE A 450 -5.97 -36.57 -16.28
N HIS A 451 -7.22 -36.83 -15.88
CA HIS A 451 -8.25 -37.27 -16.84
C HIS A 451 -8.50 -36.21 -17.93
N ALA A 452 -8.56 -34.92 -17.58
CA ALA A 452 -8.67 -33.86 -18.58
C ALA A 452 -7.48 -33.85 -19.56
N CYS A 453 -6.26 -34.12 -19.07
CA CYS A 453 -5.08 -34.25 -19.92
C CYS A 453 -5.12 -35.51 -20.80
N GLN A 454 -5.63 -36.62 -20.27
CA GLN A 454 -5.80 -37.88 -21.00
C GLN A 454 -6.80 -37.70 -22.15
N ASP A 455 -7.95 -37.08 -21.87
CA ASP A 455 -9.04 -36.91 -22.83
C ASP A 455 -8.70 -35.91 -23.94
N LEU A 456 -8.00 -34.82 -23.61
CA LEU A 456 -7.72 -33.74 -24.57
C LEU A 456 -6.37 -33.88 -25.28
N HIS A 457 -5.35 -34.40 -24.60
CA HIS A 457 -3.97 -34.39 -25.10
C HIS A 457 -3.26 -35.75 -24.96
N ASP A 458 -3.97 -36.84 -24.66
CA ASP A 458 -3.39 -38.19 -24.53
C ASP A 458 -2.13 -38.23 -23.65
N ASN A 459 -2.21 -37.58 -22.48
CA ASN A 459 -1.12 -37.47 -21.49
C ASN A 459 0.15 -36.73 -21.94
N GLN A 460 0.15 -36.05 -23.09
CA GLN A 460 1.33 -35.33 -23.60
C GLN A 460 1.80 -34.19 -22.68
N CYS A 461 0.94 -33.64 -21.81
CA CYS A 461 1.34 -32.61 -20.85
C CYS A 461 2.16 -33.15 -19.66
N LEU A 462 2.19 -34.47 -19.43
CA LEU A 462 2.92 -35.07 -18.30
C LEU A 462 4.43 -35.08 -18.53
N GLY A 463 4.88 -35.34 -19.76
CA GLY A 463 6.30 -35.41 -20.13
C GLY A 463 7.09 -34.12 -19.81
N PRO A 464 6.66 -32.93 -20.26
CA PRO A 464 7.33 -31.67 -19.92
C PRO A 464 7.32 -31.34 -18.42
N ASN A 465 6.36 -31.88 -17.67
CA ASN A 465 6.11 -31.55 -16.27
C ASN A 465 6.56 -32.65 -15.28
N GLN A 466 7.46 -33.55 -15.68
CA GLN A 466 7.96 -34.64 -14.81
C GLN A 466 8.53 -34.15 -13.46
N LYS A 467 9.22 -33.00 -13.46
CA LYS A 467 9.72 -32.38 -12.22
C LYS A 467 8.58 -32.03 -11.25
N GLN A 468 7.47 -31.51 -11.79
CA GLN A 468 6.30 -31.19 -10.99
C GLN A 468 5.67 -32.48 -10.45
N LEU A 469 5.50 -33.51 -11.28
CA LEU A 469 4.95 -34.81 -10.84
C LEU A 469 5.78 -35.45 -9.72
N ARG A 470 7.11 -35.32 -9.76
CA ARG A 470 7.98 -35.73 -8.66
C ARG A 470 7.70 -34.97 -7.36
N VAL A 471 7.44 -33.65 -7.45
CA VAL A 471 7.05 -32.84 -6.29
C VAL A 471 5.68 -33.28 -5.77
N VAL A 472 4.73 -33.60 -6.64
CA VAL A 472 3.40 -34.16 -6.25
C VAL A 472 3.60 -35.49 -5.51
N MET A 473 4.42 -36.40 -6.04
CA MET A 473 4.76 -37.69 -5.43
C MET A 473 5.33 -37.50 -4.02
N THR A 474 6.29 -36.58 -3.88
CA THR A 474 6.93 -36.28 -2.60
C THR A 474 5.91 -35.81 -1.55
N HIS A 475 5.03 -34.87 -1.91
CA HIS A 475 4.00 -34.38 -0.99
C HIS A 475 2.94 -35.43 -0.67
N ALA A 476 2.51 -36.22 -1.65
CA ALA A 476 1.56 -37.31 -1.47
C ALA A 476 2.10 -38.38 -0.51
N ALA A 477 3.35 -38.80 -0.69
CA ALA A 477 4.03 -39.75 0.19
C ALA A 477 4.20 -39.20 1.62
N LYS A 478 4.56 -37.92 1.75
CA LYS A 478 4.67 -37.24 3.05
C LYS A 478 3.34 -37.14 3.80
N LYS A 479 2.21 -37.08 3.10
CA LYS A 479 0.86 -37.13 3.69
C LYS A 479 0.30 -38.55 3.81
N ALA A 480 1.10 -39.58 3.49
CA ALA A 480 0.66 -40.97 3.45
C ALA A 480 -0.58 -41.22 2.56
N ASN A 481 -0.73 -40.45 1.47
CA ASN A 481 -1.83 -40.61 0.53
C ASN A 481 -1.54 -41.75 -0.47
N ILE A 482 -1.76 -42.99 -0.03
CA ILE A 482 -1.45 -44.23 -0.78
C ILE A 482 -2.12 -44.23 -2.16
N GLU A 483 -3.38 -43.81 -2.24
CA GLU A 483 -4.14 -43.86 -3.50
C GLU A 483 -3.64 -42.84 -4.52
N LEU A 484 -3.20 -41.66 -4.08
CA LEU A 484 -2.56 -40.69 -4.96
C LEU A 484 -1.19 -41.19 -5.45
N VAL A 485 -0.40 -41.81 -4.57
CA VAL A 485 0.88 -42.41 -4.96
C VAL A 485 0.68 -43.54 -5.96
N LYS A 486 -0.28 -44.46 -5.74
CA LYS A 486 -0.62 -45.51 -6.72
C LYS A 486 -1.01 -44.94 -8.08
N LEU A 487 -1.82 -43.88 -8.10
CA LEU A 487 -2.22 -43.22 -9.33
C LEU A 487 -0.99 -42.65 -10.07
N LEU A 488 -0.07 -42.01 -9.36
CA LEU A 488 1.16 -41.46 -9.95
C LEU A 488 2.11 -42.55 -10.44
N LEU A 489 2.25 -43.66 -9.72
CA LEU A 489 3.09 -44.80 -10.11
C LEU A 489 2.62 -45.45 -11.43
N LEU A 490 1.34 -45.33 -11.80
CA LEU A 490 0.81 -45.82 -13.07
C LEU A 490 1.12 -44.88 -14.25
N LEU A 491 1.45 -43.62 -13.99
CA LEU A 491 1.56 -42.56 -14.99
C LEU A 491 2.98 -42.11 -15.24
N ILE A 492 3.86 -42.29 -14.27
CA ILE A 492 5.25 -41.88 -14.34
C ILE A 492 6.06 -43.04 -14.94
N ASP A 493 6.79 -42.77 -16.03
CA ASP A 493 7.88 -43.64 -16.48
C ASP A 493 8.79 -43.83 -15.28
N GLN A 494 8.93 -45.06 -14.76
CA GLN A 494 9.53 -45.43 -13.46
C GLN A 494 10.93 -44.83 -13.22
N ASP A 495 10.96 -43.52 -13.01
CA ASP A 495 12.14 -42.72 -12.83
C ASP A 495 12.62 -42.97 -11.41
N GLN A 496 13.81 -43.53 -11.30
CA GLN A 496 14.41 -43.90 -10.03
C GLN A 496 14.48 -42.68 -9.10
N GLU A 497 14.76 -41.48 -9.64
CA GLU A 497 14.83 -40.26 -8.84
C GLU A 497 13.46 -39.98 -8.17
N THR A 498 12.35 -40.16 -8.88
CA THR A 498 11.00 -39.95 -8.34
C THR A 498 10.62 -40.97 -7.27
N LEU A 499 10.95 -42.24 -7.47
CA LEU A 499 10.75 -43.31 -6.47
C LEU A 499 11.55 -43.05 -5.20
N ASP A 500 12.80 -42.62 -5.35
CA ASP A 500 13.71 -42.33 -4.24
C ASP A 500 13.19 -41.14 -3.40
N HIS A 501 12.78 -40.04 -4.05
CA HIS A 501 12.15 -38.90 -3.36
C HIS A 501 10.85 -39.31 -2.64
N GLY A 502 10.03 -40.13 -3.29
CA GLY A 502 8.83 -40.70 -2.68
C GLY A 502 9.14 -41.51 -1.44
N LEU A 503 10.17 -42.35 -1.46
CA LEU A 503 10.56 -43.21 -0.34
C LEU A 503 11.01 -42.38 0.86
N ALA A 504 11.90 -41.41 0.68
CA ALA A 504 12.32 -40.53 1.77
C ALA A 504 11.14 -39.78 2.40
N ALA A 505 10.21 -39.29 1.56
CA ALA A 505 9.00 -38.64 2.04
C ALA A 505 8.04 -39.60 2.78
N ALA A 506 7.90 -40.84 2.32
CA ALA A 506 7.11 -41.88 2.98
C ALA A 506 7.67 -42.24 4.37
N VAL A 507 9.00 -42.28 4.50
CA VAL A 507 9.64 -42.49 5.80
C VAL A 507 9.36 -41.32 6.73
N SER A 508 9.42 -40.08 6.23
CA SER A 508 9.12 -38.90 7.04
C SER A 508 7.68 -38.85 7.58
N SER A 509 6.74 -39.57 6.94
CA SER A 509 5.36 -39.68 7.41
C SER A 509 5.12 -40.82 8.40
N GLY A 510 6.12 -41.71 8.61
CA GLY A 510 5.99 -42.90 9.45
C GLY A 510 5.09 -44.00 8.87
N SER A 511 4.65 -43.87 7.60
CA SER A 511 3.72 -44.82 6.99
C SER A 511 4.43 -46.07 6.47
N ARG A 512 4.31 -47.18 7.20
CA ARG A 512 4.91 -48.48 6.83
C ARG A 512 4.37 -49.01 5.52
N ASP A 513 3.05 -48.92 5.31
CA ASP A 513 2.40 -49.39 4.09
C ASP A 513 2.93 -48.63 2.86
N MET A 514 3.12 -47.32 2.98
CA MET A 514 3.70 -46.51 1.91
C MET A 514 5.17 -46.85 1.65
N VAL A 515 5.96 -47.05 2.72
CA VAL A 515 7.37 -47.48 2.59
C VAL A 515 7.45 -48.83 1.89
N HIS A 516 6.66 -49.82 2.29
CA HIS A 516 6.61 -51.13 1.65
C HIS A 516 6.14 -51.05 0.20
N LEU A 517 5.14 -50.22 -0.10
CA LEU A 517 4.68 -50.00 -1.46
C LEU A 517 5.82 -49.50 -2.35
N LEU A 518 6.51 -48.42 -1.96
CA LEU A 518 7.57 -47.84 -2.78
C LEU A 518 8.80 -48.76 -2.91
N LEU A 519 9.12 -49.53 -1.87
CA LEU A 519 10.17 -50.55 -1.95
C LEU A 519 9.81 -51.70 -2.91
N ASN A 520 8.55 -52.12 -2.96
CA ASN A 520 8.09 -53.14 -3.92
C ASN A 520 8.19 -52.66 -5.38
N TYR A 521 8.08 -51.35 -5.60
CA TYR A 521 8.30 -50.71 -6.91
C TYR A 521 9.78 -50.42 -7.21
N GLY A 522 10.71 -50.77 -6.31
CA GLY A 522 12.15 -50.68 -6.55
C GLY A 522 12.83 -49.39 -6.08
N ALA A 523 12.21 -48.63 -5.17
CA ALA A 523 12.86 -47.46 -4.58
C ALA A 523 14.17 -47.84 -3.85
N ASN A 524 15.21 -47.02 -4.02
CA ASN A 524 16.55 -47.31 -3.49
C ASN A 524 16.66 -46.91 -2.02
N ILE A 525 16.88 -47.91 -1.16
CA ILE A 525 17.00 -47.77 0.30
C ILE A 525 18.12 -46.81 0.72
N GLY A 526 19.19 -46.73 -0.08
CA GLY A 526 20.36 -45.90 0.21
C GLY A 526 20.49 -44.71 -0.74
N ALA A 527 19.39 -44.19 -1.29
CA ALA A 527 19.43 -43.03 -2.17
C ALA A 527 19.84 -41.76 -1.40
N SER A 528 20.79 -41.00 -1.96
CA SER A 528 21.11 -39.63 -1.56
C SER A 528 20.25 -38.68 -2.39
N ILE A 529 19.35 -37.96 -1.72
CA ILE A 529 18.30 -37.15 -2.34
C ILE A 529 18.53 -35.69 -1.98
N PRO A 530 18.59 -34.78 -2.95
CA PRO A 530 18.61 -33.36 -2.66
C PRO A 530 17.31 -32.94 -1.97
N LYS A 531 17.37 -32.35 -0.78
CA LYS A 531 16.18 -31.74 -0.18
C LYS A 531 15.72 -30.58 -1.06
N PRO A 532 14.43 -30.48 -1.42
CA PRO A 532 13.90 -29.24 -1.96
C PRO A 532 14.11 -28.13 -0.92
N PRO A 533 14.41 -26.88 -1.35
CA PRO A 533 14.57 -25.76 -0.42
C PRO A 533 13.26 -25.61 0.37
N THR A 534 13.29 -25.99 1.65
CA THR A 534 12.09 -25.97 2.47
C THR A 534 11.60 -24.53 2.63
N THR A 535 10.28 -24.38 2.73
CA THR A 535 9.53 -23.11 2.66
C THR A 535 9.73 -22.17 3.87
N ARG A 536 10.74 -22.38 4.72
CA ARG A 536 11.17 -21.37 5.70
C ARG A 536 12.38 -20.62 5.16
N LYS A 537 12.08 -19.40 4.67
CA LYS A 537 13.02 -18.32 4.35
C LYS A 537 14.27 -18.34 5.26
N ARG A 538 15.41 -18.81 4.72
CA ARG A 538 16.79 -18.28 4.94
C ARG A 538 17.91 -19.13 4.30
N SER A 539 17.61 -20.32 3.79
CA SER A 539 18.65 -21.21 3.25
C SER A 539 18.92 -21.06 1.75
N ARG A 540 18.94 -19.83 1.21
CA ARG A 540 19.30 -19.61 -0.22
C ARG A 540 20.77 -19.93 -0.53
N HIS A 541 21.58 -20.17 0.49
CA HIS A 541 23.04 -20.23 0.37
C HIS A 541 23.69 -21.42 1.09
N LEU A 542 22.91 -22.30 1.70
CA LEU A 542 23.41 -23.59 2.15
C LEU A 542 23.72 -24.44 0.91
N ARG A 543 24.83 -25.19 0.96
CA ARG A 543 25.08 -26.34 0.09
C ARG A 543 23.77 -27.13 -0.11
N LYS A 544 23.64 -27.77 -1.27
CA LYS A 544 22.53 -28.66 -1.61
C LYS A 544 22.35 -29.71 -0.49
N CYS A 545 21.54 -29.43 0.53
CA CYS A 545 21.36 -30.32 1.67
C CYS A 545 20.76 -31.63 1.16
N VAL A 546 21.50 -32.73 1.30
CA VAL A 546 21.02 -34.06 0.92
C VAL A 546 20.28 -34.73 2.09
N THR A 547 19.41 -35.66 1.76
CA THR A 547 18.72 -36.52 2.71
C THR A 547 18.71 -37.96 2.21
N THR A 548 18.53 -38.90 3.12
CA THR A 548 18.43 -40.33 2.82
C THR A 548 17.24 -40.91 3.57
N PRO A 549 16.68 -42.07 3.15
CA PRO A 549 15.62 -42.74 3.91
C PRO A 549 16.02 -42.98 5.37
N LEU A 550 17.28 -43.34 5.66
CA LEU A 550 17.78 -43.47 7.03
C LEU A 550 17.76 -42.13 7.79
N ALA A 551 18.20 -41.04 7.16
CA ALA A 551 18.18 -39.72 7.77
C ALA A 551 16.76 -39.23 8.08
N GLU A 552 15.78 -39.51 7.20
CA GLU A 552 14.37 -39.22 7.49
C GLU A 552 13.79 -40.10 8.60
N ALA A 553 14.21 -41.37 8.72
CA ALA A 553 13.81 -42.24 9.82
C ALA A 553 14.31 -41.71 11.18
N ILE A 554 15.56 -41.20 11.21
CA ILE A 554 16.13 -40.51 12.37
C ILE A 554 15.32 -39.26 12.70
N ARG A 555 14.99 -38.42 11.70
CA ARG A 555 14.16 -37.22 11.91
C ARG A 555 12.77 -37.53 12.46
N ALA A 556 12.15 -38.60 11.96
CA ALA A 556 10.87 -39.09 12.47
C ALA A 556 10.97 -39.71 13.88
N SER A 557 12.20 -39.94 14.39
CA SER A 557 12.46 -40.67 15.64
C SER A 557 11.81 -42.06 15.69
N ASP A 558 11.67 -42.71 14.52
CA ASP A 558 11.07 -44.04 14.40
C ASP A 558 12.15 -45.12 14.50
N ASN A 559 12.33 -45.65 15.71
CA ASN A 559 13.33 -46.67 16.01
C ASN A 559 13.13 -47.96 15.19
N GLU A 560 11.90 -48.31 14.82
CA GLU A 560 11.65 -49.51 14.01
C GLU A 560 12.10 -49.30 12.57
N LEU A 561 11.82 -48.13 11.97
CA LEU A 561 12.30 -47.79 10.64
C LEU A 561 13.82 -47.64 10.60
N ILE A 562 14.43 -47.05 11.65
CA ILE A 562 15.89 -47.00 11.78
C ILE A 562 16.46 -48.43 11.74
N LEU A 563 16.00 -49.33 12.60
CA LEU A 563 16.45 -50.72 12.63
C LEU A 563 16.20 -51.45 11.30
N PHE A 564 15.05 -51.21 10.67
CA PHE A 564 14.72 -51.78 9.36
C PHE A 564 15.75 -51.36 8.29
N PHE A 565 16.08 -50.08 8.21
CA PHE A 565 17.06 -49.58 7.24
C PHE A 565 18.49 -50.02 7.57
N GLU A 566 18.85 -50.12 8.85
CA GLU A 566 20.13 -50.69 9.28
C GLU A 566 20.27 -52.15 8.82
N GLN A 567 19.26 -52.99 9.04
CA GLN A 567 19.24 -54.40 8.62
C GLN A 567 19.32 -54.55 7.09
N LYS A 568 18.81 -53.56 6.35
CA LYS A 568 18.90 -53.50 4.88
C LYS A 568 20.21 -52.92 4.36
N GLY A 569 21.18 -52.65 5.24
CA GLY A 569 22.53 -52.25 4.87
C GLY A 569 22.75 -50.75 4.68
N ALA A 570 21.84 -49.89 5.17
CA ALA A 570 22.00 -48.44 5.06
C ALA A 570 23.29 -47.92 5.72
N LEU A 571 23.75 -48.56 6.81
CA LEU A 571 24.99 -48.21 7.51
C LEU A 571 26.24 -48.48 6.67
N ALA A 572 26.21 -49.40 5.71
CA ALA A 572 27.38 -49.68 4.86
C ALA A 572 27.75 -48.47 3.99
N LYS A 573 26.78 -47.59 3.68
CA LYS A 573 26.97 -46.38 2.89
C LYS A 573 27.32 -45.14 3.72
N ILE A 574 27.35 -45.23 5.05
CA ILE A 574 27.63 -44.08 5.93
C ILE A 574 29.06 -43.52 5.77
N ILE A 575 29.93 -44.26 5.09
CA ILE A 575 31.29 -43.85 4.76
C ILE A 575 31.28 -42.81 3.61
N GLU A 576 30.21 -42.75 2.81
CA GLU A 576 30.02 -41.74 1.77
C GLU A 576 29.66 -40.38 2.39
N ASP A 577 30.29 -39.31 1.90
CA ASP A 577 30.14 -37.94 2.46
C ASP A 577 28.68 -37.49 2.53
N ASP A 578 27.89 -37.76 1.48
CA ASP A 578 26.48 -37.37 1.39
C ASP A 578 25.60 -38.04 2.46
N HIS A 579 25.81 -39.35 2.69
CA HIS A 579 25.02 -40.12 3.65
C HIS A 579 25.38 -39.75 5.08
N LEU A 580 26.68 -39.53 5.34
CA LEU A 580 27.15 -39.05 6.63
C LEU A 580 26.62 -37.64 6.93
N GLU A 581 26.68 -36.72 5.97
CA GLU A 581 26.14 -35.36 6.10
C GLU A 581 24.64 -35.40 6.40
N ALA A 582 23.86 -36.18 5.65
CA ALA A 582 22.43 -36.34 5.87
C ALA A 582 22.09 -36.88 7.27
N ALA A 583 22.82 -37.89 7.73
CA ALA A 583 22.62 -38.53 9.03
C ALA A 583 23.05 -37.64 10.20
N LEU A 584 24.24 -37.02 10.13
CA LEU A 584 24.72 -36.07 11.15
C LEU A 584 23.77 -34.88 11.28
N TYR A 585 23.28 -34.34 10.16
CA TYR A 585 22.29 -33.27 10.18
C TYR A 585 20.99 -33.72 10.85
N ALA A 586 20.47 -34.90 10.52
CA ALA A 586 19.24 -35.43 11.12
C ALA A 586 19.37 -35.65 12.64
N VAL A 587 20.52 -36.16 13.09
CA VAL A 587 20.81 -36.37 14.51
C VAL A 587 20.93 -35.03 15.24
N ALA A 588 21.62 -34.06 14.65
CA ALA A 588 21.73 -32.71 15.17
C ALA A 588 20.39 -31.96 15.25
N GLU A 589 19.49 -32.18 14.29
CA GLU A 589 18.14 -31.60 14.31
C GLU A 589 17.26 -32.20 15.41
N THR A 590 17.40 -33.51 15.68
CA THR A 590 16.52 -34.26 16.61
C THR A 590 17.02 -34.35 18.04
N GLY A 591 18.32 -34.17 18.30
CA GLY A 591 18.87 -34.33 19.65
C GLY A 591 19.24 -35.78 20.01
N ASN A 592 19.36 -36.68 19.02
CA ASN A 592 19.64 -38.09 19.29
C ASN A 592 21.14 -38.38 19.57
N LEU A 593 21.59 -38.04 20.78
CA LEU A 593 22.98 -38.24 21.22
C LEU A 593 23.45 -39.70 21.12
N ALA A 594 22.58 -40.66 21.42
CA ALA A 594 22.92 -42.09 21.33
C ALA A 594 23.26 -42.50 19.89
N TYR A 595 22.48 -42.01 18.92
CA TYR A 595 22.76 -42.27 17.51
C TYR A 595 23.98 -41.49 17.00
N LEU A 596 24.23 -40.28 17.51
CA LEU A 596 25.49 -39.56 17.23
C LEU A 596 26.70 -40.38 17.65
N GLN A 597 26.70 -40.92 18.86
CA GLN A 597 27.80 -41.75 19.37
C GLN A 597 28.00 -42.98 18.50
N LYS A 598 26.92 -43.62 18.03
CA LYS A 598 26.98 -44.74 17.09
C LYS A 598 27.60 -44.32 15.74
N LEU A 599 27.24 -43.16 15.20
CA LEU A 599 27.84 -42.63 13.96
C LEU A 599 29.33 -42.32 14.14
N LEU A 600 29.72 -41.70 15.25
CA LEU A 600 31.11 -41.36 15.55
C LEU A 600 31.98 -42.58 15.85
N GLN A 601 31.40 -43.68 16.36
CA GLN A 601 32.11 -44.96 16.47
C GLN A 601 32.43 -45.56 15.10
N LEU A 602 31.53 -45.39 14.11
CA LEU A 602 31.74 -45.88 12.75
C LEU A 602 32.67 -44.96 11.95
N VAL A 603 32.55 -43.64 12.14
CA VAL A 603 33.35 -42.61 11.48
C VAL A 603 33.88 -41.63 12.52
N PRO A 604 35.07 -41.91 13.13
CA PRO A 604 35.63 -41.08 14.20
C PRO A 604 36.01 -39.66 13.78
N SER A 605 36.34 -39.46 12.50
CA SER A 605 36.76 -38.16 11.94
C SER A 605 35.89 -37.81 10.72
N PRO A 606 34.65 -37.33 10.93
CA PRO A 606 33.75 -36.89 9.87
C PRO A 606 34.33 -35.70 9.09
N ASN A 607 33.86 -35.53 7.85
CA ASN A 607 34.23 -34.40 7.00
C ASN A 607 33.92 -33.06 7.69
N VAL A 608 34.83 -32.10 7.57
CA VAL A 608 34.72 -30.75 8.14
C VAL A 608 33.40 -30.09 7.74
N GLY A 609 33.02 -30.16 6.46
CA GLY A 609 31.80 -29.52 5.97
C GLY A 609 30.51 -30.12 6.57
N ALA A 610 30.44 -31.45 6.66
CA ALA A 610 29.30 -32.15 7.24
C ALA A 610 29.16 -31.85 8.75
N SER A 611 30.29 -31.80 9.45
CA SER A 611 30.36 -31.55 10.89
C SER A 611 29.97 -30.11 11.24
N THR A 612 30.38 -29.12 10.44
CA THR A 612 29.99 -27.71 10.65
C THR A 612 28.50 -27.48 10.37
N CYS A 613 27.94 -28.07 9.32
CA CYS A 613 26.48 -27.98 9.07
C CYS A 613 25.68 -28.63 10.20
N ALA A 614 26.12 -29.79 10.70
CA ALA A 614 25.50 -30.46 11.84
C ALA A 614 25.64 -29.66 13.14
N LEU A 615 26.81 -29.05 13.39
CA LEU A 615 27.02 -28.18 14.54
C LEU A 615 26.03 -27.01 14.54
N LEU A 616 25.93 -26.28 13.42
CA LEU A 616 24.97 -25.17 13.30
C LEU A 616 23.54 -25.62 13.57
N SER A 617 23.12 -26.75 12.99
CA SER A 617 21.77 -27.29 13.23
C SER A 617 21.55 -27.68 14.69
N ALA A 618 22.55 -28.27 15.37
CA ALA A 618 22.45 -28.63 16.78
C ALA A 618 22.30 -27.38 17.66
N ILE A 619 23.07 -26.33 17.35
CA ILE A 619 22.98 -25.05 18.05
C ILE A 619 21.60 -24.41 17.86
N GLU A 620 21.11 -24.32 16.62
CA GLU A 620 19.77 -23.76 16.34
C GLU A 620 18.63 -24.53 17.01
N ALA A 621 18.79 -25.86 17.14
CA ALA A 621 17.83 -26.73 17.80
C ALA A 621 18.01 -26.83 19.33
N ASN A 622 18.99 -26.12 19.91
CA ASN A 622 19.33 -26.12 21.34
C ASN A 622 19.81 -27.48 21.91
N HIS A 623 20.51 -28.27 21.10
CA HIS A 623 21.06 -29.57 21.51
C HIS A 623 22.54 -29.44 21.91
N GLU A 624 22.78 -28.91 23.11
CA GLU A 624 24.11 -28.59 23.62
C GLU A 624 25.05 -29.80 23.67
N ASP A 625 24.58 -30.96 24.14
CA ASP A 625 25.40 -32.18 24.23
C ASP A 625 25.93 -32.64 22.85
N ILE A 626 25.11 -32.49 21.80
CA ILE A 626 25.50 -32.79 20.42
C ILE A 626 26.48 -31.76 19.91
N ALA A 627 26.24 -30.47 20.15
CA ALA A 627 27.14 -29.41 19.75
C ALA A 627 28.54 -29.62 20.36
N MET A 628 28.60 -29.93 21.67
CA MET A 628 29.85 -30.23 22.37
C MET A 628 30.56 -31.47 21.82
N ALA A 629 29.81 -32.54 21.52
CA ALA A 629 30.37 -33.75 20.91
C ALA A 629 30.95 -33.48 19.50
N LEU A 630 30.27 -32.65 18.69
CA LEU A 630 30.76 -32.26 17.36
C LEU A 630 31.99 -31.36 17.43
N ILE A 631 32.05 -30.43 18.39
CA ILE A 631 33.22 -29.59 18.66
C ILE A 631 34.42 -30.47 19.06
N ALA A 632 34.22 -31.47 19.94
CA ALA A 632 35.27 -32.37 20.38
C ALA A 632 35.89 -33.20 19.23
N VAL A 633 35.13 -33.43 18.17
CA VAL A 633 35.55 -34.16 16.96
C VAL A 633 36.22 -33.24 15.92
N GLY A 634 36.27 -31.92 16.18
CA GLY A 634 36.98 -30.95 15.34
C GLY A 634 36.10 -30.26 14.30
N ALA A 635 34.78 -30.15 14.53
CA ALA A 635 33.91 -29.32 13.69
C ALA A 635 34.41 -27.87 13.67
N THR A 636 34.66 -27.31 12.48
CA THR A 636 35.18 -25.94 12.38
C THR A 636 34.10 -24.93 12.74
N VAL A 637 34.50 -23.95 13.54
CA VAL A 637 33.66 -22.82 13.96
C VAL A 637 33.82 -21.61 13.02
N ASP A 638 34.82 -21.65 12.13
CA ASP A 638 35.22 -20.54 11.27
C ASP A 638 34.14 -20.15 10.22
N SER A 639 33.87 -18.83 10.15
CA SER A 639 32.97 -18.15 9.22
C SER A 639 33.37 -18.30 7.75
N LEU A 640 34.67 -18.55 7.46
CA LEU A 640 35.18 -18.59 6.08
C LEU A 640 34.55 -19.72 5.23
N PHE A 641 34.12 -20.83 5.84
CA PHE A 641 33.43 -21.92 5.13
C PHE A 641 31.96 -21.56 4.79
N ILE A 642 31.43 -20.54 5.47
CA ILE A 642 30.02 -20.14 5.49
C ILE A 642 29.78 -18.85 4.68
N HIS A 643 30.80 -18.31 4.00
CA HIS A 643 30.83 -17.05 3.24
C HIS A 643 29.73 -16.80 2.18
N ARG A 644 28.81 -17.73 1.90
CA ARG A 644 27.61 -17.42 1.10
C ARG A 644 26.41 -17.01 1.94
N LEU A 645 26.45 -17.24 3.25
CA LEU A 645 25.48 -16.78 4.22
C LEU A 645 26.12 -15.57 4.91
N ASP A 646 25.82 -14.37 4.43
CA ASP A 646 26.42 -13.11 4.90
C ASP A 646 26.33 -12.85 6.42
N ASP A 647 25.78 -13.75 7.27
CA ASP A 647 25.48 -13.46 8.68
C ASP A 647 25.33 -14.67 9.64
N TYR A 648 25.86 -15.87 9.33
CA TYR A 648 25.60 -17.07 10.16
C TYR A 648 26.88 -17.70 10.71
N SER A 649 27.37 -17.19 11.83
CA SER A 649 28.41 -17.84 12.63
C SER A 649 27.78 -18.78 13.68
N PRO A 650 28.45 -19.88 14.07
CA PRO A 650 28.01 -20.73 15.19
C PRO A 650 27.85 -19.95 16.50
N LEU A 651 28.72 -18.96 16.77
CA LEU A 651 28.59 -18.10 17.95
C LEU A 651 27.34 -17.21 17.90
N THR A 652 27.02 -16.59 16.76
CA THR A 652 25.78 -15.80 16.62
C THR A 652 24.53 -16.67 16.76
N ALA A 653 24.57 -17.92 16.30
CA ALA A 653 23.50 -18.89 16.54
C ALA A 653 23.38 -19.26 18.03
N ALA A 654 24.49 -19.53 18.71
CA ALA A 654 24.51 -19.90 20.13
C ALA A 654 24.00 -18.77 21.04
N LEU A 655 24.34 -17.52 20.72
CA LEU A 655 23.84 -16.34 21.43
C LEU A 655 22.33 -16.19 21.35
N ARG A 656 21.68 -16.64 20.25
CA ARG A 656 20.23 -16.57 20.07
C ARG A 656 19.46 -17.63 20.84
N VAL A 657 20.07 -18.80 21.07
CA VAL A 657 19.39 -19.98 21.62
C VAL A 657 19.57 -20.12 23.15
N ALA A 658 20.44 -19.30 23.74
CA ALA A 658 20.62 -19.11 25.17
C ALA A 658 21.42 -20.19 25.94
N SER A 659 22.37 -20.86 25.30
CA SER A 659 23.27 -21.84 25.93
C SER A 659 24.57 -21.16 26.42
N SER A 660 24.71 -20.87 27.73
CA SER A 660 25.90 -20.15 28.25
C SER A 660 27.18 -20.96 28.17
N GLN A 661 27.13 -22.27 28.40
CA GLN A 661 28.30 -23.15 28.37
C GLN A 661 28.83 -23.32 26.93
N LEU A 662 27.93 -23.52 25.96
CA LEU A 662 28.29 -23.48 24.55
C LEU A 662 28.89 -22.14 24.12
N VAL A 663 28.32 -20.99 24.54
CA VAL A 663 28.89 -19.67 24.21
C VAL A 663 30.29 -19.52 24.79
N SER A 664 30.53 -19.91 26.05
CA SER A 664 31.88 -19.89 26.65
C SER A 664 32.86 -20.75 25.86
N THR A 665 32.45 -21.97 25.49
CA THR A 665 33.30 -22.90 24.74
C THR A 665 33.62 -22.36 23.35
N LEU A 666 32.62 -21.81 22.65
CA LEU A 666 32.83 -21.19 21.33
C LEU A 666 33.71 -19.94 21.44
N LEU A 667 33.53 -19.11 22.47
CA LEU A 667 34.38 -17.94 22.73
C LEU A 667 35.83 -18.33 23.02
N GLU A 668 36.08 -19.42 23.76
CA GLU A 668 37.43 -19.95 23.99
C GLU A 668 38.10 -20.42 22.69
N ILE A 669 37.33 -21.01 21.78
CA ILE A 669 37.81 -21.48 20.46
C ILE A 669 37.99 -20.31 19.48
N GLU A 670 37.05 -19.36 19.46
CA GLU A 670 37.01 -18.21 18.56
C GLU A 670 37.86 -17.01 19.03
N ALA A 671 38.36 -16.99 20.27
CA ALA A 671 39.24 -15.93 20.80
C ALA A 671 40.52 -15.69 19.97
N HIS A 672 40.80 -16.56 18.98
CA HIS A 672 41.88 -16.43 18.01
C HIS A 672 41.49 -15.76 16.68
N CYS A 673 40.20 -15.46 16.47
CA CYS A 673 39.65 -14.88 15.24
C CYS A 673 39.06 -13.48 15.50
N LYS A 674 39.19 -12.55 14.55
CA LYS A 674 38.43 -11.28 14.58
C LYS A 674 36.97 -11.60 14.27
N PHE A 675 36.04 -11.00 15.01
CA PHE A 675 34.60 -11.17 14.71
C PHE A 675 34.28 -10.62 13.31
N ASP A 676 33.80 -11.48 12.42
CA ASP A 676 33.37 -11.09 11.07
C ASP A 676 31.98 -10.41 11.06
N ASP A 677 31.14 -10.68 12.07
CA ASP A 677 29.84 -10.01 12.26
C ASP A 677 29.97 -8.89 13.31
N PRO A 678 29.94 -7.61 12.91
CA PRO A 678 29.90 -6.49 13.85
C PRO A 678 28.69 -6.57 14.79
N GLY A 679 27.62 -7.24 14.37
CA GLY A 679 26.34 -7.42 15.05
C GLY A 679 26.34 -8.33 16.27
N ILE A 680 27.42 -9.03 16.58
CA ILE A 680 27.46 -10.10 17.58
C ILE A 680 27.09 -9.63 18.99
N ILE A 681 27.59 -8.46 19.39
CA ILE A 681 27.31 -7.87 20.70
C ILE A 681 25.84 -7.47 20.86
N LEU A 682 25.14 -7.14 19.77
CA LEU A 682 23.70 -6.83 19.82
C LEU A 682 22.89 -8.05 20.30
N HIS A 683 23.26 -9.23 19.83
CA HIS A 683 22.61 -10.48 20.23
C HIS A 683 22.86 -10.79 21.70
N ALA A 684 24.07 -10.56 22.20
CA ALA A 684 24.39 -10.69 23.62
C ALA A 684 23.60 -9.69 24.50
N ILE A 685 23.50 -8.42 24.08
CA ILE A 685 22.74 -7.38 24.79
C ILE A 685 21.25 -7.71 24.85
N GLN A 686 20.65 -8.15 23.73
CA GLN A 686 19.25 -8.56 23.70
C GLN A 686 18.93 -9.72 24.65
N ARG A 687 19.92 -10.58 24.91
CA ARG A 687 19.81 -11.69 25.86
C ARG A 687 19.95 -11.24 27.32
N GLY A 688 20.74 -10.20 27.58
CA GLY A 688 20.97 -9.66 28.93
C GLY A 688 22.01 -10.42 29.76
N ASP A 689 22.86 -11.23 29.14
CA ASP A 689 23.94 -11.94 29.84
C ASP A 689 25.18 -11.04 29.96
N ILE A 690 25.31 -10.38 31.12
CA ILE A 690 26.37 -9.40 31.38
C ILE A 690 27.77 -10.03 31.29
N ALA A 691 27.93 -11.31 31.65
CA ALA A 691 29.24 -11.97 31.58
C ALA A 691 29.72 -12.07 30.13
N ILE A 692 28.85 -12.58 29.24
CA ILE A 692 29.13 -12.68 27.81
C ILE A 692 29.37 -11.30 27.20
N ILE A 693 28.60 -10.28 27.60
CA ILE A 693 28.80 -8.91 27.11
C ILE A 693 30.18 -8.38 27.51
N LYS A 694 30.60 -8.61 28.77
CA LYS A 694 31.92 -8.21 29.24
C LYS A 694 33.04 -8.91 28.48
N ASP A 695 32.89 -10.21 28.23
CA ASP A 695 33.87 -11.00 27.47
C ASP A 695 33.98 -10.51 26.02
N LEU A 696 32.86 -10.24 25.34
CA LEU A 696 32.85 -9.69 23.99
C LEU A 696 33.49 -8.29 23.91
N VAL A 697 33.23 -7.42 24.90
CA VAL A 697 33.85 -6.10 24.99
C VAL A 697 35.36 -6.22 25.22
N PHE A 698 35.78 -7.15 26.08
CA PHE A 698 37.20 -7.44 26.30
C PHE A 698 37.90 -7.96 25.03
N MET A 699 37.21 -8.76 24.22
CA MET A 699 37.69 -9.23 22.92
C MET A 699 37.65 -8.16 21.80
N GLY A 700 37.19 -6.92 22.10
CA GLY A 700 37.24 -5.81 21.17
C GLY A 700 36.04 -5.69 20.22
N ALA A 701 34.86 -6.18 20.61
CA ALA A 701 33.63 -5.99 19.84
C ALA A 701 33.34 -4.48 19.60
N ASP A 702 32.92 -4.13 18.38
CA ASP A 702 32.58 -2.74 18.03
C ASP A 702 31.29 -2.32 18.74
N LEU A 703 31.38 -1.27 19.57
CA LEU A 703 30.24 -0.71 20.30
C LEU A 703 29.43 0.32 19.49
N ASN A 704 29.96 0.77 18.36
CA ASN A 704 29.46 1.92 17.60
C ASN A 704 28.98 1.56 16.19
N PHE A 705 28.94 0.28 15.82
CA PHE A 705 28.41 -0.11 14.51
C PHE A 705 26.91 0.20 14.37
N ASN A 706 26.48 0.42 13.12
CA ASN A 706 25.10 0.72 12.77
C ASN A 706 24.64 -0.17 11.59
N LYS A 707 23.54 -0.90 11.76
CA LYS A 707 23.00 -1.88 10.78
C LYS A 707 22.33 -1.28 9.53
N ASN A 708 22.37 0.04 9.29
CA ASN A 708 21.66 0.70 8.18
C ASN A 708 22.01 0.19 6.76
N ASN A 709 23.04 -0.64 6.57
CA ASN A 709 23.48 -1.16 5.27
C ASN A 709 23.23 -2.66 5.00
N THR A 710 22.52 -3.39 5.88
CA THR A 710 22.25 -4.81 5.66
C THR A 710 20.76 -5.12 5.48
N TRP A 711 20.47 -6.15 4.67
CA TRP A 711 19.13 -6.57 4.20
C TRP A 711 18.13 -6.99 5.31
N TYR A 712 18.50 -6.87 6.59
CA TYR A 712 17.72 -7.19 7.80
C TYR A 712 16.44 -6.35 7.98
N LEU A 713 16.31 -5.22 7.29
CA LEU A 713 15.15 -4.32 7.36
C LEU A 713 13.81 -4.96 6.90
N LYS A 714 13.80 -6.20 6.39
CA LYS A 714 12.57 -6.86 5.91
C LYS A 714 11.70 -7.55 6.97
N ARG A 715 12.08 -7.60 8.26
CA ARG A 715 11.31 -8.39 9.25
C ARG A 715 11.06 -7.79 10.64
N GLY A 716 11.44 -6.55 10.95
CA GLY A 716 11.00 -5.89 12.18
C GLY A 716 11.95 -4.82 12.69
N HIS A 717 11.39 -3.80 13.36
CA HIS A 717 12.05 -2.64 13.94
C HIS A 717 12.85 -2.98 15.21
N GLY A 718 13.93 -3.77 15.08
CA GLY A 718 14.88 -4.00 16.18
C GLY A 718 15.92 -2.87 16.29
N PRO A 719 16.56 -2.68 17.47
CA PRO A 719 17.62 -1.68 17.65
C PRO A 719 18.80 -1.94 16.69
N ARG A 720 19.32 -0.89 16.06
CA ARG A 720 20.35 -0.95 15.02
C ARG A 720 21.77 -0.78 15.54
N SER A 721 21.93 -0.48 16.83
CA SER A 721 23.22 -0.29 17.50
C SER A 721 23.24 -0.90 18.92
N PRO A 722 24.42 -1.26 19.45
CA PRO A 722 24.57 -1.85 20.80
C PRO A 722 24.00 -0.95 21.89
N LEU A 723 24.32 0.34 21.85
CA LEU A 723 23.85 1.30 22.85
C LEU A 723 22.32 1.46 22.80
N ALA A 724 21.72 1.51 21.60
CA ALA A 724 20.26 1.57 21.48
C ALA A 724 19.57 0.32 22.05
N ALA A 725 20.17 -0.86 21.89
CA ALA A 725 19.65 -2.09 22.46
C ALA A 725 19.73 -2.10 24.00
N ALA A 726 20.85 -1.67 24.58
CA ALA A 726 21.00 -1.58 26.04
C ALA A 726 20.04 -0.54 26.66
N VAL A 727 19.80 0.56 25.96
CA VAL A 727 18.79 1.55 26.39
C VAL A 727 17.39 0.95 26.30
N LEU A 728 17.08 0.18 25.26
CA LEU A 728 15.78 -0.46 25.11
C LEU A 728 15.45 -1.45 26.23
N THR A 729 16.45 -2.19 26.74
CA THR A 729 16.26 -3.09 27.89
C THR A 729 16.05 -2.35 29.20
N GLY A 730 16.44 -1.08 29.29
CA GLY A 730 16.31 -0.24 30.49
C GLY A 730 17.37 -0.52 31.57
N ASP A 731 18.42 -1.28 31.25
CA ASP A 731 19.49 -1.64 32.18
C ASP A 731 20.53 -0.50 32.27
N SER A 732 20.41 0.34 33.32
CA SER A 732 21.31 1.47 33.54
C SER A 732 22.77 1.05 33.77
N ILE A 733 23.00 -0.11 34.39
CA ILE A 733 24.34 -0.63 34.68
C ILE A 733 25.02 -1.03 33.36
N LEU A 734 24.29 -1.72 32.49
CA LEU A 734 24.80 -2.07 31.17
C LEU A 734 25.07 -0.83 30.31
N VAL A 735 24.19 0.17 30.34
CA VAL A 735 24.39 1.44 29.62
C VAL A 735 25.66 2.15 30.11
N GLU A 736 25.85 2.28 31.43
CA GLU A 736 27.07 2.88 31.99
C GLU A 736 28.31 2.10 31.60
N TYR A 737 28.27 0.77 31.70
CA TYR A 737 29.37 -0.10 31.31
C TYR A 737 29.78 0.09 29.84
N LEU A 738 28.84 0.13 28.91
CA LEU A 738 29.13 0.33 27.48
C LEU A 738 29.72 1.72 27.21
N LEU A 739 29.22 2.77 27.87
CA LEU A 739 29.73 4.14 27.74
C LEU A 739 31.16 4.26 28.28
N GLU A 740 31.45 3.62 29.42
CA GLU A 740 32.80 3.56 29.99
C GLU A 740 33.82 2.87 29.06
N HIS A 741 33.36 1.91 28.26
CA HIS A 741 34.20 1.13 27.34
C HIS A 741 34.19 1.66 25.89
N GLY A 742 33.70 2.89 25.67
CA GLY A 742 33.87 3.60 24.39
C GLY A 742 32.66 3.62 23.46
N ALA A 743 31.45 3.25 23.94
CA ALA A 743 30.22 3.52 23.20
C ALA A 743 29.98 5.04 23.10
N ASP A 744 29.61 5.52 21.91
CA ASP A 744 29.39 6.93 21.66
C ASP A 744 27.98 7.34 22.14
N PRO A 745 27.86 8.28 23.10
CA PRO A 745 26.57 8.79 23.55
C PRO A 745 25.83 9.57 22.45
N ALA A 746 26.48 9.97 21.35
CA ALA A 746 25.85 10.59 20.18
C ALA A 746 25.13 9.55 19.29
N ASN A 747 24.21 8.79 19.88
CA ASN A 747 23.42 7.79 19.18
C ASN A 747 21.94 8.22 19.10
N SER A 748 21.52 8.58 17.88
CA SER A 748 20.17 9.13 17.63
C SER A 748 19.06 8.16 18.02
N GLU A 749 19.23 6.87 17.72
CA GLU A 749 18.25 5.82 18.04
C GLU A 749 18.16 5.61 19.56
N ALA A 750 19.29 5.48 20.25
CA ALA A 750 19.35 5.29 21.70
C ALA A 750 18.69 6.45 22.45
N LEU A 751 18.98 7.70 22.07
CA LEU A 751 18.37 8.89 22.66
C LEU A 751 16.85 8.95 22.40
N GLN A 752 16.40 8.59 21.20
CA GLN A 752 14.96 8.54 20.89
C GLN A 752 14.22 7.45 21.68
N ILE A 753 14.85 6.30 21.93
CA ILE A 753 14.29 5.25 22.78
C ILE A 753 14.23 5.74 24.23
N ALA A 754 15.32 6.32 24.75
CA ALA A 754 15.39 6.88 26.10
C ALA A 754 14.35 7.97 26.35
N LEU A 755 14.05 8.83 25.37
CA LEU A 755 13.01 9.86 25.48
C LEU A 755 11.59 9.28 25.66
N ARG A 756 11.33 8.12 25.06
CA ARG A 756 10.03 7.44 25.15
C ARG A 756 9.89 6.63 26.44
N GLN A 757 11.01 6.19 27.01
CA GLN A 757 11.03 5.47 28.28
C GLN A 757 11.10 6.44 29.47
N LYS A 758 10.41 6.13 30.56
CA LYS A 758 10.52 6.91 31.81
C LYS A 758 11.62 6.28 32.66
N GLY A 759 12.78 6.93 32.80
CA GLY A 759 13.87 6.38 33.62
C GLY A 759 15.12 7.23 33.69
N GLU A 760 16.10 6.75 34.46
CA GLU A 760 17.39 7.42 34.71
C GLU A 760 18.36 7.33 33.52
N VAL A 761 18.11 6.41 32.58
CA VAL A 761 18.98 6.19 31.39
C VAL A 761 19.15 7.46 30.55
N LEU A 762 18.10 8.27 30.41
CA LEU A 762 18.18 9.54 29.67
C LEU A 762 19.16 10.54 30.33
N SER A 763 19.18 10.59 31.66
CA SER A 763 20.07 11.49 32.40
C SER A 763 21.54 11.04 32.30
N ILE A 764 21.76 9.72 32.31
CA ILE A 764 23.08 9.09 32.08
C ILE A 764 23.59 9.44 30.68
N LEU A 765 22.76 9.24 29.64
CA LEU A 765 23.14 9.55 28.26
C LEU A 765 23.46 11.04 28.06
N PHE A 766 22.66 11.96 28.59
CA PHE A 766 22.96 13.40 28.47
C PHE A 766 24.17 13.83 29.31
N ARG A 767 24.41 13.19 30.47
CA ARG A 767 25.63 13.41 31.26
C ARG A 767 26.87 13.02 30.47
N GLU A 768 26.90 11.82 29.90
CA GLU A 768 28.05 11.36 29.11
C GLU A 768 28.16 12.10 27.76
N PHE A 769 27.04 12.44 27.11
CA PHE A 769 27.04 13.26 25.90
C PHE A 769 27.70 14.62 26.13
N ARG A 770 27.35 15.33 27.22
CA ARG A 770 27.97 16.63 27.55
C ARG A 770 29.44 16.51 27.93
N LYS A 771 29.83 15.41 28.57
CA LYS A 771 31.22 15.12 28.89
C LYS A 771 32.06 14.87 27.63
N ARG A 772 31.50 14.15 26.65
CA ARG A 772 32.16 13.85 25.36
C ARG A 772 32.13 15.04 24.39
N TYR A 773 31.01 15.77 24.36
CA TYR A 773 30.73 16.90 23.47
C TYR A 773 30.29 18.16 24.26
N PRO A 774 31.20 18.85 24.96
CA PRO A 774 30.86 20.01 25.81
C PRO A 774 30.20 21.19 25.07
N CYS A 775 30.46 21.29 23.77
CA CYS A 775 29.92 22.33 22.88
C CYS A 775 28.74 21.84 22.02
N GLY A 776 28.24 20.63 22.25
CA GLY A 776 27.33 19.95 21.32
C GLY A 776 28.07 19.32 20.13
N LEU A 777 27.36 18.50 19.37
CA LEU A 777 27.87 17.86 18.15
C LEU A 777 27.13 18.47 16.93
N PRO A 778 27.82 19.26 16.08
CA PRO A 778 27.19 19.86 14.91
C PRO A 778 26.63 18.80 13.96
N GLY A 779 25.43 19.03 13.43
CA GLY A 779 24.74 18.09 12.54
C GLY A 779 24.06 16.91 13.24
N PHE A 780 24.11 16.83 14.57
CA PHE A 780 23.48 15.76 15.36
C PHE A 780 22.33 16.28 16.24
N GLY A 781 21.23 15.52 16.29
CA GLY A 781 20.10 15.80 17.17
C GLY A 781 18.75 15.95 16.47
N GLY A 782 18.71 16.02 15.14
CA GLY A 782 17.48 16.34 14.38
C GLY A 782 16.36 15.34 14.62
N GLY A 783 16.65 14.04 14.55
CA GLY A 783 15.68 12.98 14.87
C GLY A 783 15.27 12.96 16.35
N VAL A 784 16.20 13.25 17.26
CA VAL A 784 15.96 13.29 18.72
C VAL A 784 15.03 14.46 19.09
N LEU A 785 15.30 15.65 18.54
CA LEU A 785 14.47 16.84 18.73
C LEU A 785 13.07 16.64 18.15
N GLN A 786 12.95 16.06 16.95
CA GLN A 786 11.65 15.70 16.39
C GLN A 786 10.88 14.75 17.32
N CYS A 787 11.53 13.71 17.85
CA CYS A 787 10.89 12.79 18.79
C CYS A 787 10.39 13.50 20.05
N ALA A 788 11.18 14.40 20.65
CA ALA A 788 10.76 15.19 21.81
C ALA A 788 9.52 16.05 21.50
N LEU A 789 9.48 16.65 20.30
CA LEU A 789 8.36 17.45 19.82
C LEU A 789 7.11 16.60 19.58
N GLU A 790 7.24 15.38 19.05
CA GLU A 790 6.13 14.45 18.88
C GLU A 790 5.48 14.06 20.20
N LEU A 791 6.30 13.77 21.22
CA LEU A 791 5.84 13.42 22.56
C LEU A 791 5.14 14.59 23.28
N SER A 792 5.21 15.81 22.73
CA SER A 792 4.48 16.99 23.21
C SER A 792 4.81 17.35 24.66
N ASN A 793 6.04 17.09 25.08
CA ASN A 793 6.52 17.31 26.44
C ASN A 793 7.63 18.37 26.44
N SER A 794 7.32 19.58 26.95
CA SER A 794 8.28 20.70 27.02
C SER A 794 9.50 20.38 27.87
N THR A 795 9.35 19.59 28.94
CA THR A 795 10.49 19.20 29.79
C THR A 795 11.52 18.37 29.03
N LEU A 796 11.08 17.46 28.15
CA LEU A 796 11.99 16.67 27.31
C LEU A 796 12.67 17.54 26.26
N LEU A 797 11.96 18.49 25.68
CA LEU A 797 12.55 19.45 24.74
C LEU A 797 13.61 20.31 25.43
N HIS A 798 13.32 20.85 26.61
CA HIS A 798 14.31 21.59 27.41
C HIS A 798 15.55 20.75 27.72
N LEU A 799 15.38 19.49 28.13
CA LEU A 799 16.52 18.59 28.38
C LEU A 799 17.39 18.38 27.13
N CYS A 800 16.77 18.25 25.95
CA CYS A 800 17.49 18.15 24.68
C CYS A 800 18.27 19.44 24.35
N LEU A 801 17.68 20.61 24.61
CA LEU A 801 18.33 21.90 24.36
C LEU A 801 19.44 22.19 25.38
N ASP A 802 19.24 21.83 26.65
CA ASP A 802 20.25 21.89 27.71
C ASP A 802 21.44 20.97 27.43
N ALA A 803 21.20 19.86 26.70
CA ALA A 803 22.27 18.99 26.20
C ALA A 803 23.01 19.56 24.97
N LYS A 804 22.63 20.74 24.47
CA LYS A 804 23.20 21.43 23.29
C LYS A 804 23.11 20.60 22.00
N LEU A 805 21.98 19.93 21.78
CA LEU A 805 21.71 19.30 20.48
C LEU A 805 21.54 20.35 19.38
N ASP A 806 22.01 20.05 18.16
CA ASP A 806 21.94 20.99 17.05
C ASP A 806 20.50 21.11 16.52
N VAL A 807 19.87 22.24 16.81
CA VAL A 807 18.49 22.56 16.40
C VAL A 807 18.30 22.65 14.89
N ASN A 808 19.38 22.86 14.13
CA ASN A 808 19.37 22.97 12.68
C ASN A 808 19.68 21.65 11.97
N SER A 809 20.00 20.59 12.73
CA SER A 809 20.30 19.27 12.16
C SER A 809 19.06 18.58 11.58
N PHE A 810 19.26 17.79 10.52
CA PHE A 810 18.20 17.05 9.84
C PHE A 810 17.97 15.68 10.50
N SER A 811 16.75 15.17 10.44
CA SER A 811 16.43 13.79 10.78
C SER A 811 16.95 12.81 9.74
N GLU A 812 17.44 11.65 10.17
CA GLU A 812 17.84 10.54 9.29
C GLU A 812 16.63 9.99 8.49
N SER A 813 16.79 9.78 7.18
CA SER A 813 15.74 9.18 6.35
C SER A 813 15.63 7.67 6.59
N GLU A 814 14.50 7.21 7.13
CA GLU A 814 14.16 5.78 7.10
C GLU A 814 13.80 5.37 5.67
N ASN A 815 14.72 4.63 5.03
CA ASN A 815 14.54 3.95 3.75
C ASN A 815 14.50 4.83 2.48
N GLY A 816 14.94 6.09 2.52
CA GLY A 816 15.04 6.96 1.33
C GLY A 816 13.69 7.39 0.74
N VAL A 817 12.56 7.04 1.38
CA VAL A 817 11.20 7.37 0.91
C VAL A 817 10.65 8.65 1.54
N ARG A 818 11.22 9.11 2.67
CA ARG A 818 10.78 10.32 3.38
C ARG A 818 11.83 11.44 3.30
N ALA A 819 11.34 12.67 3.13
CA ALA A 819 12.16 13.87 3.14
C ALA A 819 12.72 14.12 4.54
N GLU A 820 14.03 14.35 4.61
CA GLU A 820 14.72 14.72 5.85
C GLU A 820 14.30 16.14 6.26
N MET A 821 14.05 16.38 7.54
CA MET A 821 13.57 17.67 8.05
C MET A 821 14.34 18.09 9.30
N ASN A 822 14.48 19.40 9.52
CA ASN A 822 14.93 19.92 10.81
C ASN A 822 13.74 20.10 11.78
N ALA A 823 14.02 20.38 13.05
CA ALA A 823 13.00 20.46 14.11
C ALA A 823 11.93 21.55 13.83
N LEU A 824 12.35 22.72 13.34
CA LEU A 824 11.47 23.83 12.96
C LEU A 824 10.57 23.47 11.77
N GLY A 825 11.13 22.87 10.71
CA GLY A 825 10.37 22.43 9.53
C GLY A 825 9.33 21.37 9.87
N PHE A 826 9.68 20.44 10.75
CA PHE A 826 8.77 19.43 11.25
C PHE A 826 7.57 20.03 12.00
N LEU A 827 7.79 20.99 12.91
CA LEU A 827 6.71 21.67 13.65
C LEU A 827 5.74 22.39 12.74
N ILE A 828 6.25 23.15 11.78
CA ILE A 828 5.45 23.94 10.84
C ILE A 828 4.60 23.01 9.98
N ARG A 829 5.20 21.95 9.43
CA ARG A 829 4.50 21.01 8.55
C ARG A 829 3.45 20.17 9.27
N LYS A 830 3.77 19.63 10.46
CA LYS A 830 2.88 18.69 11.16
C LYS A 830 1.75 19.40 11.91
N TYR A 831 2.01 20.59 12.46
CA TYR A 831 1.06 21.27 13.35
C TYR A 831 0.59 22.63 12.85
N SER A 832 0.94 23.03 11.62
CA SER A 832 0.50 24.29 10.98
C SER A 832 0.66 25.53 11.86
N GLY A 833 1.72 25.58 12.67
CA GLY A 833 2.02 26.72 13.56
C GLY A 833 1.25 26.75 14.89
N LYS A 834 0.48 25.71 15.25
CA LYS A 834 -0.30 25.66 16.49
C LYS A 834 0.53 25.54 17.79
N ARG A 835 1.82 25.23 17.70
CA ARG A 835 2.73 25.05 18.86
C ARG A 835 3.71 26.20 19.02
N GLN A 836 3.20 27.40 19.29
CA GLN A 836 4.00 28.64 19.37
C GLN A 836 5.10 28.57 20.44
N ALA A 837 4.82 27.99 21.61
CA ALA A 837 5.82 27.86 22.69
C ALA A 837 7.07 27.08 22.25
N SER A 838 6.90 25.89 21.64
CA SER A 838 8.01 25.09 21.15
C SER A 838 8.76 25.73 19.98
N ILE A 839 8.10 26.59 19.19
CA ILE A 839 8.77 27.37 18.13
C ILE A 839 9.70 28.41 18.79
N VAL A 840 9.21 29.15 19.78
CA VAL A 840 10.03 30.14 20.50
C VAL A 840 11.22 29.48 21.19
N GLU A 841 11.01 28.35 21.88
CA GLU A 841 12.09 27.60 22.53
C GLU A 841 13.21 27.17 21.55
N LEU A 842 12.84 26.72 20.34
CA LEU A 842 13.83 26.36 19.31
C LEU A 842 14.57 27.58 18.73
N LEU A 843 13.89 28.73 18.60
CA LEU A 843 14.50 29.97 18.12
C LEU A 843 15.48 30.54 19.15
N ASP A 844 15.09 30.54 20.42
CA ASP A 844 15.95 30.96 21.54
C ASP A 844 17.20 30.07 21.66
N ALA A 845 17.07 28.79 21.31
CA ALA A 845 18.19 27.85 21.25
C ALA A 845 19.03 27.94 19.95
N GLY A 846 18.81 28.95 19.10
CA GLY A 846 19.62 29.21 17.90
C GLY A 846 19.08 28.60 16.60
N GLY A 847 17.78 28.31 16.53
CA GLY A 847 17.11 27.83 15.33
C GLY A 847 17.11 28.87 14.21
N ASP A 848 17.67 28.52 13.06
CA ASP A 848 17.74 29.42 11.91
C ASP A 848 16.44 29.36 11.09
N VAL A 849 15.67 30.44 11.15
CA VAL A 849 14.43 30.62 10.35
C VAL A 849 14.68 30.61 8.84
N ASN A 850 15.91 30.86 8.40
CA ASN A 850 16.28 30.86 6.98
C ASN A 850 16.90 29.53 6.53
N ALA A 851 17.11 28.58 7.45
CA ALA A 851 17.68 27.28 7.11
C ALA A 851 16.69 26.46 6.27
N ILE A 852 17.25 25.56 5.44
CA ILE A 852 16.47 24.63 4.64
C ILE A 852 15.64 23.74 5.57
N ALA A 853 14.30 23.85 5.51
CA ALA A 853 13.40 23.12 6.40
C ALA A 853 13.24 21.64 6.04
N SER A 854 13.49 21.26 4.79
CA SER A 854 13.42 19.88 4.33
C SER A 854 14.29 19.63 3.10
N ARG A 855 14.88 18.45 3.00
CA ARG A 855 15.63 17.97 1.83
C ARG A 855 15.04 16.65 1.35
N THR A 856 14.77 16.55 0.04
CA THR A 856 14.32 15.31 -0.60
C THR A 856 15.54 14.56 -1.14
N TRP A 857 15.67 13.28 -0.77
CA TRP A 857 16.62 12.38 -1.43
C TRP A 857 16.28 12.28 -2.93
N GLN A 858 17.24 12.59 -3.80
CA GLN A 858 17.23 12.13 -5.19
C GLN A 858 18.27 10.99 -5.27
N PRO A 859 17.89 9.79 -5.76
CA PRO A 859 18.81 8.65 -5.86
C PRO A 859 20.00 8.93 -6.79
#